data_AF-A0AA38NPR9-F1
#
_entry.id   AF-A0AA38NPR9-F1
#
_cell.length_a   1.000
_cell.length_b   1.000
_cell.length_c   1.000
_cell.angle_alpha   90.00
_cell.angle_beta   90.00
_cell.angle_gamma   90.00
#
_symmetry.space_group_name_H-M   'P 1'
#
loop_
_entity.id
_entity.type
_entity.pdbx_description
1 polymer ?
#
loop_
_entity_poly.entity_id
_entity_poly.type
_entity_poly.pdbx_seq_one_letter_code
_entity_poly.pdbx_strand_id
1 'polypeptide(L)'
;MAFSAPSGITGQIDRFVSASFSKQLKLSRNESTSSSSSSDSPRSSSPYESDNESSSTSISESQFDSLNSLKPLNYVYIPSLNAPWSVSSVEQYGHTLRRLFDLHVVAGTLGLVLASDENQTTTEEMNGVEYSVVEGNSTMHKFLTDSPSTSTTPANHAQLLNAFGFAGLRSVVAFSSCEPKAYTYILERPPVVFPTMVHTPSYCPAYLSESSSFKPNADGIPNIPTLSEWNILWAAWDLVTLRMIPSEMLLQKPIDLRHKCLFYIGHIPTFLDMLLSKAVGGAPTEPENFWDIFERGIDPHVDDPDHCHNHSVVPEADSDWPSLSTIIQFRDRVRSRLENLYAELDSGKRVLSRRIARMLCMCIEHEGWHVETLLYMLIQRSPGALPSNLPTTLPPPGFVSPPWDILAAQWDSTWESFSALGSDSDSEARTIMLGPAEIVLGHDDSEADDYHFDGHNIDEVLNHEYGWDNESPARAIKVGRFKVEWRPVSNGEFAQYWRQNQGKVPAPKSWILHGDEATGEIEIEVRTIYGPVPLQIAHTWPVLTAYDDLEAYAKSKGGRMPTEGELRLFLDTYEVGYEGGGDSGFRNWHPVCPTTGPNSPSGKGTNGGVWEWTSTPFQGHEGFVGTNLFTGYSEDFWDGKHQVVLGASYATIPRLSSRKTVRNFWQHNYPYAWVGGRVVYDMEY
;
A
#
# COMPACT_ATOMS: atom_id res chain seq x y z
N MET A 1 37.73 -16.48 -55.28
CA MET A 1 37.21 -17.86 -55.45
C MET A 1 36.34 -18.11 -54.22
N ALA A 2 35.00 -18.11 -54.24
CA ALA A 2 33.98 -18.58 -55.20
C ALA A 2 33.60 -20.06 -54.99
N PHE A 3 32.28 -20.30 -54.90
CA PHE A 3 31.58 -21.58 -54.64
C PHE A 3 31.74 -22.17 -53.21
N SER A 4 30.72 -22.77 -52.58
CA SER A 4 29.25 -22.73 -52.82
C SER A 4 28.48 -23.32 -51.63
N ALA A 5 27.21 -22.92 -51.44
CA ALA A 5 26.28 -23.59 -50.53
C ALA A 5 25.84 -24.97 -51.05
N PRO A 6 25.16 -25.78 -50.21
CA PRO A 6 23.76 -26.06 -50.52
C PRO A 6 22.79 -25.83 -49.35
N SER A 7 21.50 -25.73 -49.68
CA SER A 7 20.37 -25.41 -48.80
C SER A 7 19.76 -26.63 -48.08
N GLY A 8 19.20 -26.43 -46.88
CA GLY A 8 18.35 -27.45 -46.23
C GLY A 8 17.56 -26.96 -45.01
N ILE A 9 16.21 -26.96 -45.14
CA ILE A 9 15.21 -27.04 -44.06
C ILE A 9 15.23 -25.89 -43.01
N THR A 10 14.55 -24.79 -43.34
CA THR A 10 13.89 -23.92 -42.35
C THR A 10 12.39 -24.27 -42.31
N GLY A 11 11.84 -24.66 -41.15
CA GLY A 11 10.39 -24.83 -41.05
C GLY A 11 9.84 -25.70 -39.91
N GLN A 12 9.92 -25.24 -38.66
CA GLN A 12 8.92 -25.48 -37.60
C GLN A 12 9.26 -24.63 -36.36
N ILE A 13 8.24 -24.29 -35.57
CA ILE A 13 8.18 -23.31 -34.45
C ILE A 13 7.74 -21.92 -34.92
N ASP A 14 6.51 -21.84 -35.46
CA ASP A 14 5.76 -20.57 -35.58
C ASP A 14 4.23 -20.78 -35.73
N ARG A 15 3.66 -21.57 -34.82
CA ARG A 15 2.21 -21.82 -34.69
C ARG A 15 1.84 -22.23 -33.26
N PHE A 16 1.41 -21.27 -32.43
CA PHE A 16 0.29 -21.49 -31.47
C PHE A 16 -0.28 -20.22 -30.80
N VAL A 17 0.02 -19.00 -31.26
CA VAL A 17 -0.58 -17.76 -30.71
C VAL A 17 -1.22 -16.91 -31.82
N SER A 18 -2.40 -17.31 -32.31
CA SER A 18 -3.32 -16.46 -33.11
C SER A 18 -4.66 -17.17 -33.42
N ALA A 19 -5.46 -17.53 -32.41
CA ALA A 19 -6.78 -18.14 -32.66
C ALA A 19 -7.79 -18.04 -31.48
N SER A 20 -8.26 -16.84 -31.10
CA SER A 20 -9.62 -16.61 -30.49
C SER A 20 -9.94 -15.13 -30.17
N PHE A 21 -9.73 -14.19 -31.10
CA PHE A 21 -10.24 -12.81 -30.94
C PHE A 21 -10.64 -12.15 -32.27
N SER A 22 -11.70 -12.67 -32.91
CA SER A 22 -12.39 -12.03 -34.05
C SER A 22 -13.71 -12.72 -34.42
N LYS A 23 -14.75 -12.57 -33.59
CA LYS A 23 -16.16 -12.78 -34.02
C LYS A 23 -17.19 -12.26 -33.01
N GLN A 24 -17.64 -11.02 -33.19
CA GLN A 24 -19.06 -10.65 -33.37
C GLN A 24 -19.23 -9.12 -33.29
N LEU A 25 -19.57 -8.50 -34.43
CA LEU A 25 -20.33 -7.24 -34.44
C LEU A 25 -20.93 -6.97 -35.83
N LYS A 26 -22.18 -6.48 -35.82
CA LYS A 26 -22.98 -5.91 -36.93
C LYS A 26 -23.68 -6.89 -37.91
N LEU A 27 -24.80 -6.37 -38.41
CA LEU A 27 -25.79 -6.92 -39.36
C LEU A 27 -26.75 -7.98 -38.78
N SER A 28 -28.08 -7.86 -38.91
CA SER A 28 -28.87 -6.78 -39.54
C SER A 28 -30.31 -6.63 -38.99
N ARG A 29 -30.92 -5.48 -39.30
CA ARG A 29 -32.36 -5.15 -39.09
C ARG A 29 -33.31 -6.21 -39.65
N ASN A 30 -34.54 -6.23 -39.14
CA ASN A 30 -35.75 -6.28 -39.98
C ASN A 30 -36.95 -5.59 -39.30
N GLU A 31 -38.00 -5.31 -40.07
CA GLU A 31 -39.11 -4.38 -39.78
C GLU A 31 -40.32 -5.09 -39.10
N SER A 32 -41.03 -4.47 -38.13
CA SER A 32 -42.22 -3.60 -38.26
C SER A 32 -43.46 -4.27 -38.91
N THR A 33 -44.72 -4.14 -38.47
CA THR A 33 -45.41 -3.35 -37.40
C THR A 33 -46.34 -4.29 -36.57
N SER A 34 -47.32 -3.97 -35.72
CA SER A 34 -48.09 -2.76 -35.27
C SER A 34 -48.66 -3.06 -33.84
N SER A 35 -49.57 -2.34 -33.16
CA SER A 35 -50.48 -1.19 -33.45
C SER A 35 -50.74 -0.34 -32.17
N SER A 36 -51.47 0.78 -32.29
CA SER A 36 -51.73 1.80 -31.25
C SER A 36 -52.83 1.44 -30.22
N SER A 37 -52.93 2.04 -29.02
CA SER A 37 -53.39 3.43 -28.80
C SER A 37 -53.62 3.79 -27.31
N SER A 38 -53.57 5.11 -26.98
CA SER A 38 -54.31 5.88 -25.92
C SER A 38 -54.46 5.37 -24.46
N SER A 39 -54.51 6.22 -23.40
CA SER A 39 -54.23 7.67 -23.23
C SER A 39 -54.26 8.08 -21.73
N ASP A 40 -53.90 9.35 -21.48
CA ASP A 40 -54.31 10.21 -20.36
C ASP A 40 -53.76 10.01 -18.92
N SER A 41 -53.71 11.15 -18.22
CA SER A 41 -53.27 11.36 -16.82
C SER A 41 -54.38 12.10 -16.06
N PRO A 42 -54.13 12.78 -14.93
CA PRO A 42 -53.47 12.35 -13.68
C PRO A 42 -54.48 12.39 -12.50
N ARG A 43 -54.08 12.00 -11.28
CA ARG A 43 -54.75 12.49 -10.06
C ARG A 43 -53.91 12.44 -8.78
N SER A 44 -54.24 13.35 -7.87
CA SER A 44 -53.55 13.62 -6.61
C SER A 44 -54.30 13.08 -5.39
N SER A 45 -53.56 12.65 -4.37
CA SER A 45 -54.00 12.71 -2.97
C SER A 45 -52.82 12.61 -2.01
N SER A 46 -52.71 13.57 -1.10
CA SER A 46 -52.02 13.42 0.20
C SER A 46 -53.10 13.03 1.23
N PRO A 47 -52.76 12.26 2.27
CA PRO A 47 -52.38 12.92 3.53
C PRO A 47 -51.15 12.30 4.22
N TYR A 48 -50.76 12.93 5.33
CA TYR A 48 -49.76 12.46 6.29
C TYR A 48 -50.05 11.04 6.81
N GLU A 49 -49.00 10.24 6.94
CA GLU A 49 -48.81 9.30 8.06
C GLU A 49 -47.33 9.36 8.48
N SER A 50 -47.01 8.92 9.70
CA SER A 50 -45.77 9.30 10.39
C SER A 50 -44.93 8.09 10.82
N ASP A 51 -44.16 7.55 9.88
CA ASP A 51 -43.29 6.41 10.12
C ASP A 51 -41.86 6.84 10.44
N ASN A 52 -41.44 6.54 11.66
CA ASN A 52 -40.08 6.73 12.13
C ASN A 52 -39.28 5.42 11.90
N GLU A 53 -39.27 4.95 10.65
CA GLU A 53 -38.53 3.76 10.26
C GLU A 53 -37.02 3.99 10.39
N SER A 54 -36.34 3.08 11.11
CA SER A 54 -34.89 2.95 11.00
C SER A 54 -34.55 2.47 9.59
N SER A 55 -33.89 3.31 8.79
CA SER A 55 -33.60 3.03 7.39
C SER A 55 -32.59 1.90 7.22
N SER A 56 -33.08 0.66 7.18
CA SER A 56 -32.34 -0.49 6.65
C SER A 56 -32.19 -0.31 5.14
N THR A 57 -31.05 0.25 4.71
CA THR A 57 -30.76 0.54 3.30
C THR A 57 -30.77 -0.76 2.49
N SER A 58 -31.78 -0.94 1.65
CA SER A 58 -31.84 -2.07 0.72
C SER A 58 -30.75 -1.97 -0.32
N ILE A 59 -30.02 -3.07 -0.54
CA ILE A 59 -28.94 -3.19 -1.53
C ILE A 59 -29.47 -2.79 -2.91
N SER A 60 -28.75 -1.89 -3.59
CA SER A 60 -29.11 -1.43 -4.95
C SER A 60 -28.80 -2.49 -6.02
N GLU A 61 -29.40 -2.37 -7.21
CA GLU A 61 -29.16 -3.30 -8.31
C GLU A 61 -27.67 -3.35 -8.74
N SER A 62 -26.95 -2.21 -8.71
CA SER A 62 -25.51 -2.16 -9.04
C SER A 62 -24.63 -2.83 -7.99
N GLN A 63 -24.98 -2.69 -6.70
CA GLN A 63 -24.32 -3.39 -5.60
C GLN A 63 -24.56 -4.91 -5.69
N PHE A 64 -25.77 -5.33 -6.06
CA PHE A 64 -26.11 -6.74 -6.25
C PHE A 64 -25.33 -7.37 -7.42
N ASP A 65 -25.23 -6.70 -8.56
CA ASP A 65 -24.44 -7.19 -9.70
C ASP A 65 -22.93 -7.19 -9.40
N SER A 66 -22.42 -6.20 -8.66
CA SER A 66 -21.05 -6.21 -8.14
C SER A 66 -20.80 -7.43 -7.25
N LEU A 67 -21.73 -7.76 -6.36
CA LEU A 67 -21.70 -8.97 -5.52
C LEU A 67 -21.75 -10.26 -6.33
N ASN A 68 -22.54 -10.31 -7.40
CA ASN A 68 -22.59 -11.47 -8.30
C ASN A 68 -21.25 -11.74 -8.99
N SER A 69 -20.47 -10.69 -9.30
CA SER A 69 -19.12 -10.84 -9.88
C SER A 69 -18.08 -11.42 -8.90
N LEU A 70 -18.26 -11.21 -7.60
CA LEU A 70 -17.37 -11.67 -6.53
C LEU A 70 -17.75 -13.03 -5.92
N LYS A 71 -18.94 -13.55 -6.25
CA LYS A 71 -19.59 -14.67 -5.59
C LYS A 71 -18.68 -15.91 -5.50
N PRO A 72 -18.21 -16.28 -4.29
CA PRO A 72 -17.47 -17.51 -4.07
C PRO A 72 -18.30 -18.74 -4.44
N LEU A 73 -17.66 -19.73 -5.05
CA LEU A 73 -18.28 -21.03 -5.31
C LEU A 73 -18.51 -21.81 -4.00
N ASN A 74 -17.62 -21.65 -3.03
CA ASN A 74 -17.66 -22.31 -1.73
C ASN A 74 -17.58 -21.30 -0.59
N TYR A 75 -18.40 -21.54 0.44
CA TYR A 75 -18.36 -20.86 1.73
C TYR A 75 -17.88 -21.84 2.79
N VAL A 76 -16.79 -21.49 3.49
CA VAL A 76 -16.26 -22.24 4.63
C VAL A 76 -16.69 -21.53 5.91
N TYR A 77 -17.34 -22.26 6.81
CA TYR A 77 -17.81 -21.76 8.10
C TYR A 77 -16.91 -22.22 9.23
N ILE A 78 -16.61 -21.32 10.18
CA ILE A 78 -15.85 -21.60 11.39
C ILE A 78 -16.65 -21.04 12.59
N PRO A 79 -17.08 -21.89 13.56
CA PRO A 79 -18.15 -21.55 14.51
C PRO A 79 -17.68 -20.85 15.80
N SER A 80 -16.43 -20.39 15.90
CA SER A 80 -15.96 -19.68 17.09
C SER A 80 -15.07 -18.48 16.78
N LEU A 81 -15.53 -17.31 17.21
CA LEU A 81 -14.74 -16.08 17.34
C LEU A 81 -14.00 -16.01 18.69
N ASN A 82 -14.44 -16.79 19.69
CA ASN A 82 -14.20 -16.54 21.11
C ASN A 82 -13.21 -17.49 21.80
N ALA A 83 -12.70 -18.51 21.09
CA ALA A 83 -11.54 -19.25 21.60
C ALA A 83 -10.35 -18.28 21.72
N PRO A 84 -9.55 -18.33 22.80
CA PRO A 84 -8.45 -17.39 22.97
C PRO A 84 -7.38 -17.63 21.91
N TRP A 85 -7.25 -16.64 21.03
CA TRP A 85 -6.21 -16.51 20.00
C TRP A 85 -4.82 -16.40 20.65
N SER A 86 -4.31 -17.56 21.07
CA SER A 86 -2.95 -17.79 21.61
C SER A 86 -1.89 -17.26 20.64
N VAL A 87 -0.65 -17.06 21.11
CA VAL A 87 0.46 -16.60 20.24
C VAL A 87 0.68 -17.55 19.04
N SER A 88 0.35 -18.83 19.17
CA SER A 88 0.36 -19.82 18.06
C SER A 88 -0.73 -19.62 17.00
N SER A 89 -1.74 -18.80 17.27
CA SER A 89 -3.00 -18.81 16.52
C SER A 89 -2.92 -18.19 15.12
N VAL A 90 -2.09 -17.16 14.91
CA VAL A 90 -1.96 -16.54 13.57
C VAL A 90 -1.31 -17.52 12.59
N GLU A 91 -0.28 -18.24 13.03
CA GLU A 91 0.37 -19.30 12.27
C GLU A 91 -0.57 -20.49 12.06
N GLN A 92 -1.12 -21.05 13.13
CA GLN A 92 -2.01 -22.22 13.10
C GLN A 92 -3.24 -21.98 12.22
N TYR A 93 -3.91 -20.84 12.40
CA TYR A 93 -5.08 -20.46 11.62
C TYR A 93 -4.70 -20.11 10.18
N GLY A 94 -3.58 -19.42 9.95
CA GLY A 94 -3.08 -19.10 8.60
C GLY A 94 -2.67 -20.36 7.81
N HIS A 95 -2.11 -21.39 8.46
CA HIS A 95 -1.87 -22.70 7.86
C HIS A 95 -3.19 -23.39 7.48
N THR A 96 -4.19 -23.39 8.36
CA THR A 96 -5.52 -23.95 8.06
C THR A 96 -6.19 -23.18 6.92
N LEU A 97 -6.24 -21.83 6.95
CA LEU A 97 -6.83 -21.01 5.89
C LEU A 97 -6.15 -21.22 4.53
N ARG A 98 -4.81 -21.29 4.50
CA ARG A 98 -4.05 -21.60 3.28
C ARG A 98 -4.52 -22.94 2.70
N ARG A 99 -4.66 -23.95 3.54
CA ARG A 99 -5.07 -25.31 3.15
C ARG A 99 -6.54 -25.42 2.74
N LEU A 100 -7.45 -24.72 3.44
CA LEU A 100 -8.87 -24.61 3.08
C LEU A 100 -9.04 -23.95 1.72
N PHE A 101 -8.29 -22.87 1.45
CA PHE A 101 -8.28 -22.24 0.13
C PHE A 101 -7.81 -23.21 -0.96
N ASP A 102 -6.70 -23.92 -0.73
CA ASP A 102 -6.14 -24.90 -1.67
C ASP A 102 -7.04 -26.13 -1.92
N LEU A 103 -8.00 -26.41 -1.03
CA LEU A 103 -8.98 -27.50 -1.15
C LEU A 103 -10.30 -27.07 -1.78
N HIS A 104 -10.74 -25.83 -1.54
CA HIS A 104 -12.09 -25.37 -1.89
C HIS A 104 -12.11 -24.26 -2.95
N VAL A 105 -10.97 -23.76 -3.43
CA VAL A 105 -10.87 -22.80 -4.54
C VAL A 105 -9.97 -23.34 -5.65
N VAL A 106 -10.59 -23.67 -6.80
CA VAL A 106 -9.85 -24.00 -8.04
C VAL A 106 -9.45 -22.73 -8.80
N ALA A 107 -10.30 -21.70 -8.75
CA ALA A 107 -10.04 -20.35 -9.23
C ALA A 107 -11.02 -19.37 -8.57
N GLY A 108 -10.65 -18.09 -8.45
CA GLY A 108 -11.49 -17.04 -7.89
C GLY A 108 -11.35 -16.88 -6.37
N THR A 109 -12.48 -16.70 -5.69
CA THR A 109 -12.57 -16.30 -4.27
C THR A 109 -13.08 -17.40 -3.36
N LEU A 110 -12.73 -17.31 -2.07
CA LEU A 110 -13.31 -18.09 -0.97
C LEU A 110 -14.24 -17.20 -0.14
N GLY A 111 -15.41 -17.71 0.25
CA GLY A 111 -16.21 -17.09 1.31
C GLY A 111 -15.83 -17.69 2.66
N LEU A 112 -15.25 -16.89 3.55
CA LEU A 112 -14.92 -17.32 4.92
C LEU A 112 -15.94 -16.71 5.89
N VAL A 113 -16.73 -17.55 6.57
CA VAL A 113 -17.74 -17.12 7.54
C VAL A 113 -17.30 -17.47 8.95
N LEU A 114 -17.13 -16.47 9.81
CA LEU A 114 -16.80 -16.62 11.22
C LEU A 114 -18.06 -16.31 12.03
N ALA A 115 -18.70 -17.34 12.59
CA ALA A 115 -19.94 -17.21 13.35
C ALA A 115 -19.71 -17.40 14.85
N SER A 116 -20.63 -16.92 15.68
CA SER A 116 -20.65 -17.16 17.13
C SER A 116 -21.67 -18.20 17.58
N ASP A 117 -22.22 -19.01 16.66
CA ASP A 117 -23.42 -19.82 16.90
C ASP A 117 -23.18 -21.31 16.59
N GLU A 118 -23.53 -22.16 17.56
CA GLU A 118 -23.29 -23.62 17.57
C GLU A 118 -24.29 -24.40 16.69
N ASN A 119 -25.28 -23.72 16.08
CA ASN A 119 -26.36 -24.36 15.33
C ASN A 119 -25.97 -24.94 13.95
N GLN A 120 -24.71 -24.79 13.51
CA GLN A 120 -24.17 -25.64 12.43
C GLN A 120 -23.49 -26.86 13.03
N THR A 121 -23.95 -28.05 12.65
CA THR A 121 -23.18 -29.29 12.86
C THR A 121 -21.86 -29.19 12.10
N THR A 122 -20.75 -29.05 12.81
CA THR A 122 -19.40 -29.18 12.23
C THR A 122 -19.21 -30.58 11.66
N THR A 123 -18.53 -30.66 10.51
CA THR A 123 -18.37 -31.91 9.76
C THR A 123 -16.92 -32.34 9.63
N GLU A 124 -15.98 -31.41 9.72
CA GLU A 124 -14.56 -31.61 9.48
C GLU A 124 -13.70 -30.79 10.46
N GLU A 125 -12.47 -31.23 10.72
CA GLU A 125 -11.49 -30.56 11.59
C GLU A 125 -10.12 -30.52 10.89
N MET A 126 -9.41 -29.41 11.00
CA MET A 126 -8.08 -29.25 10.41
C MET A 126 -7.18 -28.40 11.32
N ASN A 127 -6.10 -29.03 11.79
CA ASN A 127 -5.13 -28.45 12.73
C ASN A 127 -5.78 -27.89 14.02
N GLY A 128 -6.82 -28.55 14.55
CA GLY A 128 -7.57 -28.08 15.73
C GLY A 128 -8.56 -26.95 15.43
N VAL A 129 -8.88 -26.70 14.15
CA VAL A 129 -9.93 -25.76 13.73
C VAL A 129 -11.08 -26.56 13.11
N GLU A 130 -12.24 -26.55 13.76
CA GLU A 130 -13.47 -27.15 13.21
C GLU A 130 -14.07 -26.27 12.11
N TYR A 131 -14.61 -26.90 11.06
CA TYR A 131 -15.29 -26.20 9.97
C TYR A 131 -16.43 -26.99 9.33
N SER A 132 -17.21 -26.30 8.49
CA SER A 132 -18.13 -26.87 7.51
C SER A 132 -17.96 -26.16 6.16
N VAL A 133 -18.45 -26.77 5.07
CA VAL A 133 -18.38 -26.19 3.72
C VAL A 133 -19.75 -26.23 3.04
N VAL A 134 -20.14 -25.12 2.40
CA VAL A 134 -21.44 -24.97 1.72
C VAL A 134 -21.24 -24.36 0.33
N GLU A 135 -21.79 -25.03 -0.71
CA GLU A 135 -21.79 -24.48 -2.08
C GLU A 135 -22.66 -23.21 -2.17
N GLY A 136 -22.13 -22.16 -2.79
CA GLY A 136 -22.64 -20.78 -2.71
C GLY A 136 -23.99 -20.48 -3.37
N ASN A 137 -24.75 -21.48 -3.82
CA ASN A 137 -26.01 -21.28 -4.54
C ASN A 137 -27.21 -20.93 -3.63
N SER A 138 -27.21 -21.37 -2.37
CA SER A 138 -28.24 -20.99 -1.38
C SER A 138 -27.77 -19.89 -0.41
N THR A 139 -26.47 -19.84 -0.12
CA THR A 139 -25.89 -19.10 1.01
C THR A 139 -25.97 -17.58 0.89
N MET A 140 -25.55 -17.02 -0.25
CA MET A 140 -25.60 -15.56 -0.51
C MET A 140 -27.00 -14.98 -0.27
N HIS A 141 -28.04 -15.72 -0.69
CA HIS A 141 -29.41 -15.23 -0.67
C HIS A 141 -29.98 -15.05 0.74
N LYS A 142 -29.32 -15.59 1.79
CA LYS A 142 -29.72 -15.36 3.18
C LYS A 142 -28.94 -14.21 3.84
N PHE A 143 -27.65 -14.07 3.53
CA PHE A 143 -26.83 -12.98 4.08
C PHE A 143 -27.15 -11.60 3.47
N LEU A 144 -27.69 -11.57 2.25
CA LEU A 144 -28.00 -10.31 1.53
C LEU A 144 -29.42 -9.79 1.78
N THR A 145 -30.36 -10.64 2.22
CA THR A 145 -31.76 -10.24 2.46
C THR A 145 -32.03 -9.80 3.90
N ASP A 146 -31.36 -10.41 4.87
CA ASP A 146 -31.77 -10.35 6.28
C ASP A 146 -31.16 -9.13 7.01
N SER A 147 -30.98 -8.01 6.30
CA SER A 147 -30.35 -6.74 6.73
C SER A 147 -28.87 -6.83 7.14
N PRO A 148 -27.91 -6.80 6.19
CA PRO A 148 -26.48 -6.76 6.50
C PRO A 148 -26.10 -5.42 7.15
N SER A 149 -25.57 -5.46 8.37
CA SER A 149 -24.96 -4.31 9.02
C SER A 149 -23.52 -4.16 8.52
N THR A 150 -23.28 -3.14 7.69
CA THR A 150 -21.97 -2.90 7.06
C THR A 150 -20.89 -2.37 8.02
N SER A 151 -21.24 -2.06 9.27
CA SER A 151 -20.31 -1.55 10.28
C SER A 151 -20.38 -2.32 11.62
N THR A 152 -19.62 -3.42 11.69
CA THR A 152 -18.63 -3.60 12.77
C THR A 152 -17.41 -4.31 12.21
N THR A 153 -16.20 -3.88 12.54
CA THR A 153 -15.01 -4.74 12.50
C THR A 153 -14.93 -5.54 13.79
N PRO A 154 -14.56 -6.83 13.77
CA PRO A 154 -14.38 -7.61 14.99
C PRO A 154 -13.19 -7.10 15.80
N ALA A 155 -13.20 -7.29 17.12
CA ALA A 155 -12.12 -6.83 18.00
C ALA A 155 -10.75 -7.49 17.72
N ASN A 156 -10.72 -8.59 16.96
CA ASN A 156 -9.51 -9.27 16.49
C ASN A 156 -9.22 -9.03 14.99
N HIS A 157 -9.82 -8.00 14.36
CA HIS A 157 -9.70 -7.77 12.91
C HIS A 157 -8.25 -7.71 12.42
N ALA A 158 -7.36 -7.01 13.14
CA ALA A 158 -5.93 -6.98 12.83
C ALA A 158 -5.28 -8.38 12.83
N GLN A 159 -5.61 -9.23 13.80
CA GLN A 159 -5.12 -10.61 13.87
C GLN A 159 -5.62 -11.46 12.68
N LEU A 160 -6.87 -11.27 12.25
CA LEU A 160 -7.43 -11.92 11.07
C LEU A 160 -6.73 -11.47 9.78
N LEU A 161 -6.52 -10.16 9.59
CA LEU A 161 -5.75 -9.63 8.45
C LEU A 161 -4.32 -10.17 8.41
N ASN A 162 -3.67 -10.30 9.56
CA ASN A 162 -2.33 -10.87 9.67
C ASN A 162 -2.30 -12.37 9.35
N ALA A 163 -3.34 -13.13 9.75
CA ALA A 163 -3.49 -14.54 9.40
C ALA A 163 -3.81 -14.75 7.91
N PHE A 164 -4.57 -13.84 7.27
CA PHE A 164 -4.74 -13.83 5.82
C PHE A 164 -3.39 -13.60 5.13
N GLY A 165 -2.62 -12.61 5.58
CA GLY A 165 -1.25 -12.35 5.12
C GLY A 165 -0.35 -13.59 5.20
N PHE A 166 -0.31 -14.24 6.36
CA PHE A 166 0.42 -15.49 6.59
C PHE A 166 -0.07 -16.65 5.71
N ALA A 167 -1.37 -16.72 5.41
CA ALA A 167 -1.94 -17.72 4.50
C ALA A 167 -1.59 -17.47 3.02
N GLY A 168 -0.98 -16.33 2.68
CA GLY A 168 -0.80 -15.85 1.32
C GLY A 168 -2.13 -15.49 0.66
N LEU A 169 -3.02 -14.86 1.42
CA LEU A 169 -4.37 -14.45 1.03
C LEU A 169 -4.59 -12.95 1.31
N ARG A 170 -5.50 -12.34 0.56
CA ARG A 170 -6.00 -10.95 0.78
C ARG A 170 -7.51 -11.00 0.98
N SER A 171 -8.05 -10.11 1.83
CA SER A 171 -9.49 -9.86 1.86
C SER A 171 -9.85 -8.78 0.84
N VAL A 172 -10.88 -9.05 0.03
CA VAL A 172 -11.41 -8.11 -0.98
C VAL A 172 -12.50 -7.23 -0.40
N VAL A 173 -13.35 -7.81 0.45
CA VAL A 173 -14.48 -7.15 1.13
C VAL A 173 -14.91 -8.01 2.32
N ALA A 174 -15.46 -7.39 3.36
CA ALA A 174 -15.95 -8.07 4.56
C ALA A 174 -17.34 -7.57 4.95
N PHE A 175 -18.21 -8.44 5.47
CA PHE A 175 -19.58 -8.12 5.88
C PHE A 175 -19.80 -8.54 7.34
N SER A 176 -20.71 -7.87 8.07
CA SER A 176 -21.16 -8.31 9.38
C SER A 176 -22.67 -8.57 9.42
N SER A 177 -23.08 -9.49 10.29
CA SER A 177 -24.47 -9.73 10.67
C SER A 177 -24.61 -9.58 12.18
N CYS A 178 -25.74 -9.01 12.62
CA CYS A 178 -26.06 -8.84 14.04
C CYS A 178 -26.52 -10.16 14.69
N GLU A 179 -27.41 -10.92 14.04
CA GLU A 179 -28.04 -12.12 14.61
C GLU A 179 -28.13 -13.28 13.59
N PRO A 180 -27.50 -14.45 13.87
CA PRO A 180 -26.41 -14.63 14.82
C PRO A 180 -25.21 -13.75 14.44
N LYS A 181 -24.40 -13.37 15.44
CA LYS A 181 -23.24 -12.52 15.19
C LYS A 181 -22.23 -13.25 14.31
N ALA A 182 -22.03 -12.74 13.10
CA ALA A 182 -21.17 -13.37 12.10
C ALA A 182 -20.40 -12.34 11.26
N TYR A 183 -19.22 -12.73 10.81
CA TYR A 183 -18.36 -11.97 9.92
C TYR A 183 -18.04 -12.79 8.67
N THR A 184 -18.40 -12.27 7.49
CA THR A 184 -18.17 -12.95 6.20
C THR A 184 -17.11 -12.20 5.41
N TYR A 185 -15.95 -12.81 5.22
CA TYR A 185 -14.85 -12.28 4.43
C TYR A 185 -14.82 -12.92 3.04
N ILE A 186 -14.71 -12.12 2.00
CA ILE A 186 -14.36 -12.60 0.65
C ILE A 186 -12.83 -12.56 0.54
N LEU A 187 -12.21 -13.72 0.37
CA LEU A 187 -10.76 -13.88 0.28
C LEU A 187 -10.31 -14.25 -1.13
N GLU A 188 -9.19 -13.70 -1.57
CA GLU A 188 -8.45 -14.09 -2.77
C GLU A 188 -7.05 -14.62 -2.43
N ARG A 189 -6.43 -15.37 -3.35
CA ARG A 189 -4.99 -15.66 -3.36
C ARG A 189 -4.35 -14.81 -4.48
N PRO A 190 -3.83 -13.61 -4.18
CA PRO A 190 -3.28 -12.74 -5.22
C PRO A 190 -1.82 -13.11 -5.56
N PRO A 191 -1.24 -12.51 -6.62
CA PRO A 191 0.14 -12.80 -7.05
C PRO A 191 1.23 -12.41 -6.04
N VAL A 192 0.94 -11.43 -5.17
CA VAL A 192 1.88 -10.92 -4.15
C VAL A 192 1.10 -10.64 -2.87
N VAL A 193 1.63 -11.11 -1.74
CA VAL A 193 1.21 -10.77 -0.37
C VAL A 193 2.47 -10.64 0.47
N PHE A 194 2.60 -9.58 1.25
CA PHE A 194 3.67 -9.47 2.23
C PHE A 194 3.23 -10.10 3.57
N PRO A 195 4.02 -10.99 4.17
CA PRO A 195 3.80 -11.39 5.56
C PRO A 195 4.07 -10.21 6.51
N THR A 196 3.56 -10.31 7.73
CA THR A 196 3.93 -9.42 8.86
C THR A 196 5.38 -9.63 9.27
N MET A 197 6.04 -8.61 9.82
CA MET A 197 7.43 -8.68 10.28
C MET A 197 7.66 -9.74 11.35
N VAL A 198 6.70 -9.96 12.26
CA VAL A 198 6.79 -11.04 13.27
C VAL A 198 6.80 -12.46 12.68
N HIS A 199 6.35 -12.63 11.44
CA HIS A 199 6.43 -13.89 10.67
C HIS A 199 7.43 -13.80 9.49
N THR A 200 8.26 -12.75 9.47
CA THR A 200 9.33 -12.53 8.48
C THR A 200 10.66 -12.63 9.22
N PRO A 201 11.24 -13.84 9.36
CA PRO A 201 12.40 -14.04 10.21
C PRO A 201 13.60 -13.25 9.70
N SER A 202 14.35 -12.62 10.61
CA SER A 202 15.66 -12.06 10.28
C SER A 202 16.60 -13.16 9.80
N TYR A 203 17.39 -12.86 8.77
CA TYR A 203 18.40 -13.76 8.27
C TYR A 203 19.47 -14.06 9.33
N CYS A 204 19.75 -15.35 9.49
CA CYS A 204 20.83 -15.88 10.30
C CYS A 204 21.52 -16.99 9.47
N PRO A 205 22.85 -16.94 9.26
CA PRO A 205 23.57 -17.94 8.47
C PRO A 205 23.34 -19.38 8.95
N ALA A 206 23.13 -20.30 8.01
CA ALA A 206 22.76 -21.69 8.30
C ALA A 206 23.67 -22.39 9.34
N TYR A 207 24.99 -22.21 9.26
CA TYR A 207 25.94 -22.81 10.20
C TYR A 207 25.84 -22.31 11.65
N LEU A 208 25.12 -21.20 11.89
CA LEU A 208 24.85 -20.65 13.22
C LEU A 208 23.49 -21.08 13.75
N SER A 209 22.48 -21.23 12.88
CA SER A 209 21.13 -21.66 13.28
C SER A 209 21.08 -23.10 13.77
N GLU A 210 22.02 -23.96 13.33
CA GLU A 210 22.23 -25.30 13.89
C GLU A 210 22.91 -25.28 15.27
N SER A 211 23.50 -24.16 15.69
CA SER A 211 24.15 -24.03 17.00
C SER A 211 23.14 -23.67 18.10
N SER A 212 22.96 -24.55 19.08
CA SER A 212 21.99 -24.39 20.19
C SER A 212 22.34 -23.29 21.20
N SER A 213 23.34 -22.47 20.90
CA SER A 213 23.81 -21.32 21.67
C SER A 213 23.16 -19.99 21.27
N PHE A 214 22.79 -19.81 20.00
CA PHE A 214 22.21 -18.53 19.57
C PHE A 214 20.79 -18.37 20.13
N LYS A 215 20.52 -17.19 20.69
CA LYS A 215 19.17 -16.74 21.03
C LYS A 215 19.01 -15.31 20.50
N PRO A 216 17.99 -15.02 19.69
CA PRO A 216 17.68 -13.64 19.36
C PRO A 216 17.38 -12.87 20.65
N ASN A 217 17.87 -11.63 20.73
CA ASN A 217 17.70 -10.78 21.89
C ASN A 217 16.21 -10.46 22.10
N ALA A 218 15.74 -10.48 23.36
CA ALA A 218 14.31 -10.29 23.65
C ALA A 218 13.85 -8.84 23.46
N ASP A 219 14.79 -7.89 23.58
CA ASP A 219 14.52 -6.44 23.61
C ASP A 219 14.90 -5.71 22.30
N GLY A 220 15.46 -6.43 21.31
CA GLY A 220 15.82 -5.88 20.00
C GLY A 220 15.10 -6.62 18.88
N ILE A 221 14.68 -5.91 17.83
CA ILE A 221 14.04 -6.50 16.65
C ILE A 221 15.11 -6.65 15.55
N PRO A 222 15.74 -7.82 15.40
CA PRO A 222 16.71 -8.03 14.32
C PRO A 222 15.99 -7.99 12.98
N ASN A 223 16.57 -7.30 11.99
CA ASN A 223 15.87 -6.99 10.75
C ASN A 223 16.65 -7.33 9.46
N ILE A 224 17.68 -8.16 9.49
CA ILE A 224 18.44 -8.52 8.27
C ILE A 224 17.51 -9.30 7.31
N PRO A 225 17.30 -8.88 6.05
CA PRO A 225 16.34 -9.55 5.17
C PRO A 225 16.82 -10.94 4.73
N THR A 226 15.87 -11.84 4.48
CA THR A 226 16.15 -13.18 3.94
C THR A 226 16.00 -13.20 2.42
N LEU A 227 16.63 -14.19 1.76
CA LEU A 227 16.40 -14.41 0.32
C LEU A 227 14.93 -14.73 -0.01
N SER A 228 14.15 -15.27 0.94
CA SER A 228 12.69 -15.44 0.76
C SER A 228 11.95 -14.11 0.72
N GLU A 229 12.38 -13.11 1.50
CA GLU A 229 11.81 -11.77 1.51
C GLU A 229 12.16 -11.01 0.22
N TRP A 230 13.42 -11.11 -0.23
CA TRP A 230 13.86 -10.61 -1.54
C TRP A 230 13.01 -11.14 -2.69
N ASN A 231 12.68 -12.44 -2.69
CA ASN A 231 11.81 -13.02 -3.72
C ASN A 231 10.38 -12.45 -3.70
N ILE A 232 9.84 -12.05 -2.55
CA ILE A 232 8.53 -11.39 -2.44
C ILE A 232 8.61 -9.96 -2.99
N LEU A 233 9.65 -9.21 -2.64
CA LEU A 233 9.85 -7.86 -3.18
C LEU A 233 10.12 -7.87 -4.68
N TRP A 234 10.91 -8.81 -5.19
CA TRP A 234 11.14 -9.01 -6.62
C TRP A 234 9.85 -9.38 -7.37
N ALA A 235 8.94 -10.14 -6.75
CA ALA A 235 7.63 -10.40 -7.33
C ALA A 235 6.75 -9.14 -7.38
N ALA A 236 6.81 -8.27 -6.36
CA ALA A 236 6.16 -6.95 -6.39
C ALA A 236 6.76 -6.05 -7.49
N TRP A 237 8.09 -5.92 -7.52
CA TRP A 237 8.83 -5.13 -8.50
C TRP A 237 8.51 -5.54 -9.93
N ASP A 238 8.59 -6.83 -10.22
CA ASP A 238 8.36 -7.39 -11.56
C ASP A 238 6.87 -7.31 -11.95
N LEU A 239 5.93 -7.43 -11.01
CA LEU A 239 4.51 -7.21 -11.27
C LEU A 239 4.23 -5.75 -11.66
N VAL A 240 4.79 -4.78 -10.94
CA VAL A 240 4.64 -3.36 -11.29
C VAL A 240 5.35 -3.07 -12.61
N THR A 241 6.65 -3.29 -12.69
CA THR A 241 7.47 -2.84 -13.84
C THR A 241 7.22 -3.58 -15.15
N LEU A 242 6.89 -4.89 -15.10
CA LEU A 242 6.79 -5.73 -16.30
C LEU A 242 5.37 -6.18 -16.64
N ARG A 243 4.38 -5.89 -15.77
CA ARG A 243 2.98 -6.28 -15.99
C ARG A 243 1.97 -5.15 -15.84
N MET A 244 2.32 -4.03 -15.19
CA MET A 244 1.47 -2.83 -15.11
C MET A 244 1.90 -1.67 -16.03
N ILE A 245 3.15 -1.69 -16.53
CA ILE A 245 3.67 -0.68 -17.48
C ILE A 245 3.63 -1.26 -18.91
N PRO A 246 2.80 -0.73 -19.83
CA PRO A 246 2.89 -1.08 -21.25
C PRO A 246 4.24 -0.68 -21.87
N SER A 247 4.67 -1.40 -22.91
CA SER A 247 5.91 -1.12 -23.65
C SER A 247 6.02 0.33 -24.12
N GLU A 248 4.88 0.90 -24.51
CA GLU A 248 4.70 2.26 -25.03
C GLU A 248 4.90 3.34 -23.95
N MET A 249 4.86 2.98 -22.67
CA MET A 249 5.10 3.88 -21.54
C MET A 249 6.54 3.83 -21.00
N LEU A 250 7.35 2.82 -21.36
CA LEU A 250 8.71 2.65 -20.85
C LEU A 250 9.56 3.90 -21.03
N LEU A 251 9.48 4.54 -22.21
CA LEU A 251 10.23 5.75 -22.53
C LEU A 251 9.47 7.07 -22.26
N GLN A 252 8.32 7.02 -21.58
CA GLN A 252 7.58 8.21 -21.18
C GLN A 252 7.88 8.60 -19.72
N LYS A 253 7.77 9.90 -19.43
CA LYS A 253 7.62 10.42 -18.06
C LYS A 253 6.14 10.42 -17.65
N PRO A 254 5.70 9.67 -16.62
CA PRO A 254 4.36 9.80 -16.07
C PRO A 254 4.10 11.20 -15.48
N ILE A 255 5.11 11.75 -14.81
CA ILE A 255 5.20 13.12 -14.26
C ILE A 255 6.57 13.74 -14.56
N ASP A 256 6.65 15.06 -14.64
CA ASP A 256 7.87 15.75 -15.08
C ASP A 256 9.02 15.74 -14.06
N LEU A 257 8.69 15.73 -12.76
CA LEU A 257 9.65 15.76 -11.63
C LEU A 257 10.48 14.47 -11.46
N ARG A 258 10.32 13.47 -12.34
CA ARG A 258 10.91 12.14 -12.22
C ARG A 258 11.37 11.62 -13.59
N HIS A 259 12.23 10.59 -13.63
CA HIS A 259 12.71 10.01 -14.89
C HIS A 259 11.64 9.19 -15.63
N LYS A 260 11.97 8.76 -16.87
CA LYS A 260 11.18 7.82 -17.67
C LYS A 260 11.01 6.48 -16.93
N CYS A 261 9.91 5.76 -17.15
CA CYS A 261 9.64 4.47 -16.48
C CYS A 261 10.81 3.46 -16.58
N LEU A 262 11.46 3.38 -17.74
CA LEU A 262 12.59 2.47 -18.01
C LEU A 262 13.82 2.74 -17.11
N PHE A 263 14.02 3.97 -16.64
CA PHE A 263 15.11 4.33 -15.74
C PHE A 263 15.12 3.46 -14.49
N TYR A 264 13.96 3.34 -13.84
CA TYR A 264 13.84 2.63 -12.57
C TYR A 264 14.16 1.14 -12.68
N ILE A 265 13.84 0.54 -13.82
CA ILE A 265 14.12 -0.88 -14.12
C ILE A 265 15.65 -1.14 -14.19
N GLY A 266 16.44 -0.15 -14.61
CA GLY A 266 17.91 -0.18 -14.52
C GLY A 266 18.47 0.29 -13.17
N HIS A 267 17.84 1.29 -12.56
CA HIS A 267 18.27 1.90 -11.29
C HIS A 267 18.35 0.91 -10.13
N ILE A 268 17.32 0.10 -9.91
CA ILE A 268 17.30 -0.86 -8.79
C ILE A 268 18.43 -1.89 -8.83
N PRO A 269 18.66 -2.62 -9.93
CA PRO A 269 19.81 -3.52 -10.00
C PRO A 269 21.14 -2.77 -10.00
N THR A 270 21.23 -1.54 -10.51
CA THR A 270 22.46 -0.72 -10.42
C THR A 270 22.79 -0.36 -8.98
N PHE A 271 21.81 0.15 -8.21
CA PHE A 271 21.99 0.48 -6.80
C PHE A 271 22.45 -0.74 -5.99
N LEU A 272 21.78 -1.89 -6.16
CA LEU A 272 22.14 -3.14 -5.51
C LEU A 272 23.56 -3.61 -5.90
N ASP A 273 23.94 -3.53 -7.17
CA ASP A 273 25.27 -3.95 -7.63
C ASP A 273 26.41 -3.06 -7.11
N MET A 274 26.17 -1.75 -7.03
CA MET A 274 27.09 -0.78 -6.45
C MET A 274 27.28 -1.03 -4.95
N LEU A 275 26.18 -1.17 -4.21
CA LEU A 275 26.19 -1.36 -2.76
C LEU A 275 26.78 -2.74 -2.40
N LEU A 276 26.49 -3.80 -3.16
CA LEU A 276 27.20 -5.08 -3.09
C LEU A 276 28.70 -4.90 -3.29
N SER A 277 29.12 -4.15 -4.33
CA SER A 277 30.53 -3.90 -4.60
C SER A 277 31.23 -3.14 -3.46
N LYS A 278 30.57 -2.15 -2.84
CA LYS A 278 31.07 -1.44 -1.65
C LYS A 278 31.18 -2.33 -0.40
N ALA A 279 30.22 -3.23 -0.20
CA ALA A 279 30.17 -4.08 1.00
C ALA A 279 31.06 -5.33 0.92
N VAL A 280 31.00 -6.08 -0.18
CA VAL A 280 31.65 -7.40 -0.31
C VAL A 280 32.79 -7.47 -1.34
N GLY A 281 33.01 -6.39 -2.09
CA GLY A 281 34.01 -6.30 -3.16
C GLY A 281 33.56 -6.90 -4.49
N GLY A 282 34.45 -6.82 -5.48
CA GLY A 282 34.23 -7.25 -6.86
C GLY A 282 34.26 -6.08 -7.85
N ALA A 283 34.18 -6.41 -9.14
CA ALA A 283 33.93 -5.44 -10.21
C ALA A 283 32.40 -5.15 -10.32
N PRO A 284 32.00 -4.11 -11.08
CA PRO A 284 30.62 -3.98 -11.55
C PRO A 284 30.12 -5.23 -12.27
N THR A 285 28.82 -5.49 -12.22
CA THR A 285 28.16 -6.46 -13.09
C THR A 285 28.02 -5.88 -14.48
N GLU A 286 28.42 -6.63 -15.51
CA GLU A 286 28.31 -6.15 -16.90
C GLU A 286 26.86 -5.90 -17.34
N PRO A 287 26.54 -4.82 -18.08
CA PRO A 287 27.46 -3.81 -18.61
C PRO A 287 27.89 -2.79 -17.53
N GLU A 288 29.20 -2.59 -17.33
CA GLU A 288 29.70 -1.66 -16.29
C GLU A 288 29.17 -0.22 -16.43
N ASN A 289 28.96 0.23 -17.67
CA ASN A 289 28.46 1.58 -17.99
C ASN A 289 26.99 1.82 -17.60
N PHE A 290 26.30 0.83 -17.02
CA PHE A 290 24.97 1.03 -16.43
C PHE A 290 25.04 1.80 -15.11
N TRP A 291 26.19 1.84 -14.43
CA TRP A 291 26.40 2.70 -13.28
C TRP A 291 26.25 4.19 -13.69
N ASP A 292 26.93 4.63 -14.76
CA ASP A 292 26.87 6.02 -15.26
C ASP A 292 25.43 6.50 -15.54
N ILE A 293 24.61 5.61 -16.12
CA ILE A 293 23.24 5.90 -16.60
C ILE A 293 22.21 5.82 -15.48
N PHE A 294 22.38 4.90 -14.52
CA PHE A 294 21.33 4.49 -13.59
C PHE A 294 21.70 4.63 -12.09
N GLU A 295 22.89 5.11 -11.72
CA GLU A 295 23.30 5.29 -10.31
C GLU A 295 22.33 6.14 -9.49
N ARG A 296 22.01 7.36 -9.94
CA ARG A 296 21.30 8.37 -9.12
C ARG A 296 20.15 9.03 -9.89
N GLY A 297 18.95 8.93 -9.35
CA GLY A 297 17.75 9.54 -9.93
C GLY A 297 17.68 11.05 -9.80
N ILE A 298 16.84 11.67 -10.64
CA ILE A 298 16.55 13.11 -10.64
C ILE A 298 15.62 13.54 -9.50
N ASP A 299 15.97 14.63 -8.83
CA ASP A 299 15.07 15.36 -7.93
C ASP A 299 15.17 16.88 -8.17
N PRO A 300 14.27 17.46 -8.98
CA PRO A 300 14.20 18.90 -9.22
C PRO A 300 13.58 19.63 -8.03
N HIS A 301 13.96 20.89 -7.81
CA HIS A 301 13.25 21.76 -6.87
C HIS A 301 11.92 22.22 -7.49
N VAL A 302 10.84 22.12 -6.73
CA VAL A 302 9.48 22.43 -7.22
C VAL A 302 9.23 23.95 -7.31
N ASP A 303 9.76 24.74 -6.37
CA ASP A 303 9.73 26.22 -6.45
C ASP A 303 10.75 26.82 -7.43
N ASP A 304 11.77 26.05 -7.79
CA ASP A 304 12.90 26.51 -8.63
C ASP A 304 13.21 25.45 -9.70
N PRO A 305 12.43 25.39 -10.80
CA PRO A 305 12.61 24.38 -11.84
C PRO A 305 13.94 24.43 -12.59
N ASP A 306 14.71 25.52 -12.45
CA ASP A 306 16.07 25.65 -12.98
C ASP A 306 17.11 25.01 -12.03
N HIS A 307 16.72 24.64 -10.80
CA HIS A 307 17.55 23.92 -9.83
C HIS A 307 17.16 22.45 -9.71
N CYS A 308 18.16 21.58 -9.69
CA CYS A 308 17.99 20.15 -9.47
C CYS A 308 19.17 19.59 -8.66
N HIS A 309 18.88 18.67 -7.75
CA HIS A 309 19.90 17.88 -7.08
C HIS A 309 20.71 17.05 -8.10
N ASN A 310 21.95 16.72 -7.75
CA ASN A 310 22.85 15.93 -8.62
C ASN A 310 22.19 14.61 -9.05
N HIS A 311 22.39 14.18 -10.30
CA HIS A 311 21.79 12.96 -10.86
C HIS A 311 22.63 12.36 -11.99
N SER A 312 22.37 11.11 -12.36
CA SER A 312 23.03 10.41 -13.47
C SER A 312 22.80 11.12 -14.82
N VAL A 313 23.80 11.06 -15.70
CA VAL A 313 23.70 11.59 -17.07
C VAL A 313 22.92 10.59 -17.93
N VAL A 314 21.61 10.79 -17.99
CA VAL A 314 20.70 9.92 -18.76
C VAL A 314 20.68 10.26 -20.26
N PRO A 315 20.45 9.29 -21.17
CA PRO A 315 20.38 9.57 -22.60
C PRO A 315 19.19 10.48 -22.97
N GLU A 316 19.46 11.55 -23.72
CA GLU A 316 18.43 12.49 -24.18
C GLU A 316 17.48 11.85 -25.21
N ALA A 317 18.04 11.13 -26.18
CA ALA A 317 17.28 10.51 -27.27
C ALA A 317 16.77 9.11 -26.92
N ASP A 318 15.51 8.84 -27.26
CA ASP A 318 14.82 7.55 -27.06
C ASP A 318 15.52 6.35 -27.70
N SER A 319 16.35 6.58 -28.73
CA SER A 319 17.18 5.56 -29.39
C SER A 319 18.36 5.07 -28.55
N ASP A 320 18.78 5.84 -27.54
CA ASP A 320 20.09 5.70 -26.92
C ASP A 320 20.00 4.99 -25.54
N TRP A 321 18.86 5.11 -24.85
CA TRP A 321 17.94 3.97 -24.64
C TRP A 321 18.55 2.55 -24.52
N PRO A 322 19.19 2.12 -23.41
CA PRO A 322 19.48 0.70 -23.21
C PRO A 322 18.20 -0.14 -23.27
N SER A 323 18.19 -1.21 -24.07
CA SER A 323 16.96 -1.98 -24.32
C SER A 323 16.49 -2.74 -23.07
N LEU A 324 15.16 -2.88 -22.89
CA LEU A 324 14.58 -3.57 -21.73
C LEU A 324 15.16 -4.99 -21.56
N SER A 325 15.39 -5.75 -22.63
CA SER A 325 15.96 -7.09 -22.53
C SER A 325 17.43 -7.08 -22.07
N THR A 326 18.20 -6.03 -22.38
CA THR A 326 19.55 -5.82 -21.83
C THR A 326 19.50 -5.48 -20.35
N ILE A 327 18.57 -4.61 -19.94
CA ILE A 327 18.35 -4.21 -18.54
C ILE A 327 17.94 -5.42 -17.68
N ILE A 328 17.00 -6.24 -18.16
CA ILE A 328 16.59 -7.46 -17.46
C ILE A 328 17.74 -8.47 -17.35
N GLN A 329 18.54 -8.66 -18.39
CA GLN A 329 19.73 -9.52 -18.30
C GLN A 329 20.77 -9.02 -17.29
N PHE A 330 20.95 -7.70 -17.14
CA PHE A 330 21.77 -7.11 -16.09
C PHE A 330 21.17 -7.36 -14.72
N ARG A 331 19.88 -7.03 -14.53
CA ARG A 331 19.11 -7.29 -13.30
C ARG A 331 19.25 -8.72 -12.83
N ASP A 332 19.10 -9.70 -13.72
CA ASP A 332 19.16 -11.12 -13.39
C ASP A 332 20.56 -11.54 -12.95
N ARG A 333 21.62 -10.98 -13.55
CA ARG A 333 23.00 -11.17 -13.07
C ARG A 333 23.22 -10.59 -11.68
N VAL A 334 22.66 -9.41 -11.38
CA VAL A 334 22.77 -8.78 -10.04
C VAL A 334 21.97 -9.56 -9.00
N ARG A 335 20.75 -9.98 -9.32
CA ARG A 335 19.93 -10.86 -8.44
C ARG A 335 20.71 -12.14 -8.12
N SER A 336 21.32 -12.80 -9.11
CA SER A 336 22.19 -13.95 -8.84
C SER A 336 23.52 -13.63 -8.16
N ARG A 337 24.07 -12.42 -8.26
CA ARG A 337 25.20 -11.97 -7.41
C ARG A 337 24.80 -11.94 -5.93
N LEU A 338 23.56 -11.49 -5.64
CA LEU A 338 23.00 -11.53 -4.30
C LEU A 338 22.68 -12.96 -3.81
N GLU A 339 22.09 -13.82 -4.65
CA GLU A 339 21.87 -15.24 -4.32
C GLU A 339 23.18 -15.95 -3.95
N ASN A 340 24.25 -15.68 -4.71
CA ASN A 340 25.58 -16.20 -4.41
C ASN A 340 26.11 -15.66 -3.07
N LEU A 341 25.86 -14.39 -2.72
CA LEU A 341 26.26 -13.83 -1.42
C LEU A 341 25.60 -14.59 -0.26
N TYR A 342 24.28 -14.85 -0.31
CA TYR A 342 23.62 -15.68 0.70
C TYR A 342 24.26 -17.09 0.78
N ALA A 343 24.56 -17.72 -0.36
CA ALA A 343 25.25 -19.02 -0.37
C ALA A 343 26.68 -18.97 0.19
N GLU A 344 27.43 -17.87 0.03
CA GLU A 344 28.74 -17.68 0.68
C GLU A 344 28.62 -17.52 2.19
N LEU A 345 27.57 -16.85 2.67
CA LEU A 345 27.29 -16.64 4.08
C LEU A 345 26.83 -17.95 4.75
N ASP A 346 25.84 -18.64 4.18
CA ASP A 346 25.31 -19.90 4.74
C ASP A 346 26.35 -21.03 4.79
N SER A 347 27.28 -21.06 3.82
CA SER A 347 28.39 -22.03 3.82
C SER A 347 29.57 -21.65 4.72
N GLY A 348 29.52 -20.49 5.39
CA GLY A 348 30.63 -19.96 6.19
C GLY A 348 31.87 -19.56 5.37
N LYS A 349 31.78 -19.55 4.03
CA LYS A 349 32.84 -19.07 3.14
C LYS A 349 33.07 -17.56 3.31
N ARG A 350 32.02 -16.83 3.72
CA ARG A 350 32.05 -15.42 4.11
C ARG A 350 31.42 -15.26 5.50
N VAL A 351 32.00 -14.40 6.33
CA VAL A 351 31.43 -13.99 7.62
C VAL A 351 30.44 -12.85 7.40
N LEU A 352 29.30 -12.90 8.09
CA LEU A 352 28.34 -11.78 8.12
C LEU A 352 28.86 -10.69 9.06
N SER A 353 28.99 -9.46 8.58
CA SER A 353 29.34 -8.28 9.40
C SER A 353 28.28 -7.19 9.29
N ARG A 354 28.31 -6.19 10.19
CA ARG A 354 27.37 -5.05 10.17
C ARG A 354 27.30 -4.38 8.80
N ARG A 355 28.44 -4.21 8.12
CA ARG A 355 28.54 -3.63 6.77
C ARG A 355 27.77 -4.42 5.70
N ILE A 356 27.72 -5.75 5.82
CA ILE A 356 26.94 -6.62 4.92
C ILE A 356 25.46 -6.56 5.30
N ALA A 357 25.14 -6.63 6.59
CA ALA A 357 23.78 -6.57 7.10
C ALA A 357 23.09 -5.24 6.74
N ARG A 358 23.73 -4.09 6.99
CA ARG A 358 23.28 -2.77 6.56
C ARG A 358 23.04 -2.70 5.06
N MET A 359 23.99 -3.19 4.25
CA MET A 359 23.83 -3.21 2.79
C MET A 359 22.59 -4.00 2.36
N LEU A 360 22.32 -5.16 2.98
CA LEU A 360 21.11 -5.94 2.71
C LEU A 360 19.84 -5.16 3.09
N CYS A 361 19.80 -4.53 4.29
CA CYS A 361 18.66 -3.74 4.76
C CYS A 361 18.41 -2.48 3.89
N MET A 362 19.45 -1.69 3.61
CA MET A 362 19.35 -0.49 2.76
C MET A 362 18.85 -0.84 1.36
N CYS A 363 19.40 -1.88 0.73
CA CYS A 363 19.03 -2.23 -0.65
C CYS A 363 17.59 -2.76 -0.75
N ILE A 364 17.10 -3.55 0.22
CA ILE A 364 15.71 -4.04 0.18
C ILE A 364 14.70 -2.93 0.49
N GLU A 365 15.03 -2.01 1.42
CA GLU A 365 14.18 -0.84 1.70
C GLU A 365 14.21 0.15 0.52
N HIS A 366 15.34 0.31 -0.17
CA HIS A 366 15.47 1.12 -1.39
C HIS A 366 14.60 0.59 -2.55
N GLU A 367 14.65 -0.71 -2.85
CA GLU A 367 13.75 -1.32 -3.86
C GLU A 367 12.27 -1.14 -3.44
N GLY A 368 11.97 -1.25 -2.13
CA GLY A 368 10.64 -0.93 -1.56
C GLY A 368 10.19 0.52 -1.81
N TRP A 369 11.02 1.51 -1.47
CA TRP A 369 10.75 2.93 -1.73
C TRP A 369 10.48 3.23 -3.22
N HIS A 370 11.16 2.51 -4.11
CA HIS A 370 10.95 2.67 -5.54
C HIS A 370 9.70 1.95 -6.09
N VAL A 371 9.19 0.89 -5.45
CA VAL A 371 7.86 0.35 -5.79
C VAL A 371 6.79 1.41 -5.51
N GLU A 372 6.82 2.02 -4.32
CA GLU A 372 5.91 3.12 -3.95
C GLU A 372 6.09 4.34 -4.88
N THR A 373 7.33 4.69 -5.22
CA THR A 373 7.64 5.80 -6.15
C THR A 373 7.05 5.56 -7.54
N LEU A 374 7.26 4.37 -8.11
CA LEU A 374 6.67 4.02 -9.40
C LEU A 374 5.15 4.05 -9.35
N LEU A 375 4.52 3.59 -8.27
CA LEU A 375 3.07 3.53 -8.20
C LEU A 375 2.41 4.91 -8.10
N TYR A 376 2.96 5.87 -7.31
CA TYR A 376 2.41 7.22 -7.30
C TYR A 376 2.62 7.94 -8.66
N MET A 377 3.73 7.64 -9.36
CA MET A 377 3.92 8.10 -10.74
C MET A 377 2.88 7.49 -11.70
N LEU A 378 2.62 6.19 -11.59
CA LEU A 378 1.78 5.44 -12.52
C LEU A 378 0.28 5.76 -12.40
N ILE A 379 -0.25 6.14 -11.22
CA ILE A 379 -1.66 6.59 -11.10
C ILE A 379 -1.93 7.91 -11.84
N GLN A 380 -0.89 8.67 -12.20
CA GLN A 380 -1.04 9.87 -13.04
C GLN A 380 -1.35 9.51 -14.50
N ARG A 381 -1.14 8.24 -14.88
CA ARG A 381 -1.44 7.65 -16.20
C ARG A 381 -2.46 6.49 -16.09
N SER A 382 -3.33 6.47 -15.08
CA SER A 382 -4.32 5.40 -14.89
C SER A 382 -5.39 5.34 -16.01
N PRO A 383 -6.08 4.19 -16.21
CA PRO A 383 -7.03 4.01 -17.31
C PRO A 383 -8.17 5.04 -17.27
N GLY A 384 -8.40 5.76 -18.38
CA GLY A 384 -9.44 6.79 -18.46
C GLY A 384 -9.06 8.17 -17.91
N ALA A 385 -7.96 8.29 -17.16
CA ALA A 385 -7.49 9.57 -16.62
C ALA A 385 -6.81 10.51 -17.64
N LEU A 386 -6.80 10.11 -18.92
CA LEU A 386 -6.19 10.79 -20.07
C LEU A 386 -6.96 10.44 -21.37
N PRO A 387 -6.78 11.23 -22.46
CA PRO A 387 -7.33 10.90 -23.77
C PRO A 387 -6.97 9.47 -24.23
N SER A 388 -7.96 8.75 -24.76
CA SER A 388 -7.90 7.30 -25.05
C SER A 388 -6.90 6.86 -26.12
N ASN A 389 -6.17 7.80 -26.74
CA ASN A 389 -5.08 7.55 -27.68
C ASN A 389 -3.69 7.59 -27.00
N LEU A 390 -3.60 7.84 -25.70
CA LEU A 390 -2.38 7.74 -24.91
C LEU A 390 -2.36 6.39 -24.15
N PRO A 391 -1.20 5.73 -24.01
CA PRO A 391 -1.12 4.50 -23.22
C PRO A 391 -1.27 4.82 -21.74
N THR A 392 -1.93 3.90 -21.03
CA THR A 392 -2.26 4.01 -19.60
C THR A 392 -1.68 2.82 -18.83
N THR A 393 -1.30 3.06 -17.57
CA THR A 393 -0.98 2.02 -16.58
C THR A 393 -2.09 0.98 -16.55
N LEU A 394 -1.72 -0.31 -16.50
CA LEU A 394 -2.67 -1.40 -16.33
C LEU A 394 -2.92 -1.67 -14.83
N PRO A 395 -4.15 -1.99 -14.40
CA PRO A 395 -4.43 -2.43 -13.03
C PRO A 395 -3.61 -3.68 -12.66
N PRO A 396 -3.29 -3.90 -11.37
CA PRO A 396 -2.37 -4.95 -10.93
C PRO A 396 -2.88 -6.36 -11.31
N PRO A 397 -2.23 -7.07 -12.25
CA PRO A 397 -2.87 -8.17 -12.96
C PRO A 397 -2.81 -9.50 -12.20
N GLY A 398 -3.98 -9.95 -11.76
CA GLY A 398 -4.18 -11.15 -10.94
C GLY A 398 -4.80 -10.87 -9.57
N PHE A 399 -4.94 -9.59 -9.20
CA PHE A 399 -5.79 -9.15 -8.09
C PHE A 399 -7.23 -8.94 -8.59
N VAL A 400 -8.20 -9.21 -7.73
CA VAL A 400 -9.61 -8.82 -7.93
C VAL A 400 -9.74 -7.30 -7.89
N SER A 401 -10.53 -6.74 -8.81
CA SER A 401 -10.89 -5.31 -8.83
C SER A 401 -11.77 -4.96 -7.63
N PRO A 402 -11.54 -3.83 -6.93
CA PRO A 402 -12.33 -3.45 -5.77
C PRO A 402 -13.83 -3.26 -6.11
N PRO A 403 -14.77 -3.83 -5.32
CA PRO A 403 -16.20 -3.62 -5.51
C PRO A 403 -16.62 -2.26 -4.94
N TRP A 404 -16.32 -1.19 -5.69
CA TRP A 404 -16.42 0.19 -5.21
C TRP A 404 -17.76 0.55 -4.55
N ASP A 405 -18.91 0.23 -5.16
CA ASP A 405 -20.25 0.50 -4.63
C ASP A 405 -20.53 -0.16 -3.26
N ILE A 406 -19.82 -1.25 -2.96
CA ILE A 406 -19.97 -2.03 -1.71
C ILE A 406 -19.00 -1.50 -0.66
N LEU A 407 -17.76 -1.24 -1.05
CA LEU A 407 -16.76 -0.65 -0.16
C LEU A 407 -17.17 0.76 0.28
N ALA A 408 -17.75 1.57 -0.62
CA ALA A 408 -18.37 2.85 -0.29
C ALA A 408 -19.43 2.68 0.82
N ALA A 409 -20.43 1.81 0.65
CA ALA A 409 -21.46 1.57 1.66
C ALA A 409 -20.92 1.01 3.00
N GLN A 410 -19.72 0.45 3.03
CA GLN A 410 -19.02 0.04 4.26
C GLN A 410 -18.26 1.20 4.91
N TRP A 411 -17.56 1.99 4.10
CA TRP A 411 -16.87 3.20 4.55
C TRP A 411 -17.84 4.28 5.05
N ASP A 412 -18.99 4.40 4.40
CA ASP A 412 -20.05 5.36 4.75
C ASP A 412 -20.68 4.97 6.09
N SER A 413 -21.11 3.71 6.27
CA SER A 413 -21.62 3.24 7.56
C SER A 413 -20.57 3.29 8.69
N THR A 414 -19.30 3.08 8.35
CA THR A 414 -18.17 3.30 9.28
C THR A 414 -18.07 4.77 9.67
N TRP A 415 -18.07 5.69 8.70
CA TRP A 415 -17.97 7.14 8.87
C TRP A 415 -19.17 7.73 9.64
N GLU A 416 -20.38 7.25 9.34
CA GLU A 416 -21.62 7.58 10.06
C GLU A 416 -21.58 7.07 11.50
N SER A 417 -21.15 5.82 11.75
CA SER A 417 -21.05 5.28 13.11
C SER A 417 -20.11 6.09 14.00
N PHE A 418 -19.07 6.70 13.41
CA PHE A 418 -18.15 7.60 14.09
C PHE A 418 -18.69 9.03 14.24
N SER A 419 -19.54 9.50 13.33
CA SER A 419 -20.13 10.85 13.37
C SER A 419 -21.44 10.90 14.18
N ALA A 420 -22.05 9.75 14.44
CA ALA A 420 -23.16 9.58 15.40
C ALA A 420 -22.72 9.78 16.87
N LEU A 421 -21.42 9.72 17.16
CA LEU A 421 -20.84 9.98 18.49
C LEU A 421 -20.75 11.47 18.83
N GLY A 422 -20.99 12.36 17.86
CA GLY A 422 -21.21 13.78 18.08
C GLY A 422 -21.24 14.56 16.76
N SER A 423 -22.17 15.50 16.64
CA SER A 423 -22.52 16.16 15.38
C SER A 423 -21.33 16.76 14.64
N ASP A 424 -21.36 16.76 13.30
CA ASP A 424 -20.29 17.32 12.44
C ASP A 424 -19.97 18.80 12.65
N SER A 425 -20.85 19.54 13.34
CA SER A 425 -20.60 20.93 13.76
C SER A 425 -19.82 21.06 15.08
N ASP A 426 -19.53 19.96 15.77
CA ASP A 426 -18.87 19.94 17.07
C ASP A 426 -17.42 19.42 16.96
N SER A 427 -16.47 20.35 17.06
CA SER A 427 -15.03 20.05 17.07
C SER A 427 -14.59 19.19 18.26
N GLU A 428 -15.34 19.16 19.37
CA GLU A 428 -14.96 18.38 20.55
C GLU A 428 -15.26 16.88 20.37
N ALA A 429 -16.25 16.52 19.54
CA ALA A 429 -16.53 15.12 19.19
C ALA A 429 -15.52 14.52 18.19
N ARG A 430 -14.86 15.38 17.40
CA ARG A 430 -13.90 15.00 16.35
C ARG A 430 -12.44 15.06 16.79
N THR A 431 -12.14 15.59 17.99
CA THR A 431 -10.79 15.71 18.53
C THR A 431 -10.56 14.87 19.78
N ILE A 432 -9.31 14.44 19.98
CA ILE A 432 -8.83 13.81 21.22
C ILE A 432 -7.74 14.67 21.86
N MET A 433 -7.60 14.56 23.18
CA MET A 433 -6.51 15.16 23.93
C MET A 433 -5.32 14.20 23.99
N LEU A 434 -4.14 14.63 23.55
CA LEU A 434 -2.89 13.89 23.76
C LEU A 434 -1.88 14.73 24.58
N GLY A 435 -0.99 14.03 25.26
CA GLY A 435 0.11 14.59 26.05
C GLY A 435 -0.27 15.16 27.44
N PRO A 436 0.70 15.76 28.16
CA PRO A 436 2.10 15.87 27.75
C PRO A 436 2.78 14.50 27.83
N ALA A 437 3.77 14.28 26.97
CA ALA A 437 4.52 13.03 26.91
C ALA A 437 6.02 13.29 26.73
N GLU A 438 6.84 12.35 27.16
CA GLU A 438 8.23 12.23 26.72
C GLU A 438 8.31 10.99 25.84
N ILE A 439 8.77 11.15 24.60
CA ILE A 439 8.90 10.06 23.62
C ILE A 439 10.30 10.05 23.03
N VAL A 440 10.73 8.89 22.52
CA VAL A 440 11.98 8.75 21.79
C VAL A 440 11.68 8.72 20.30
N LEU A 441 12.42 9.52 19.53
CA LEU A 441 12.49 9.43 18.07
C LEU A 441 13.82 8.75 17.70
N GLY A 442 13.82 7.94 16.64
CA GLY A 442 15.03 7.29 16.16
C GLY A 442 15.56 6.15 17.04
N HIS A 443 16.71 5.61 16.66
CA HIS A 443 17.42 4.51 17.33
C HIS A 443 18.95 4.67 17.19
N ASP A 444 19.73 3.93 17.97
CA ASP A 444 21.19 4.04 17.98
C ASP A 444 21.86 3.12 16.96
N ASP A 445 21.81 3.53 15.68
CA ASP A 445 22.41 2.82 14.55
C ASP A 445 23.32 3.74 13.72
N SER A 446 24.56 3.99 14.19
CA SER A 446 25.53 4.74 13.38
C SER A 446 26.25 3.81 12.39
N GLU A 447 26.31 4.18 11.11
CA GLU A 447 27.11 3.45 10.12
C GLU A 447 28.61 3.53 10.43
N ALA A 448 29.08 4.61 11.09
CA ALA A 448 30.48 4.77 11.46
C ALA A 448 30.99 3.62 12.34
N ASP A 449 30.11 3.05 13.17
CA ASP A 449 30.42 1.92 14.05
C ASP A 449 30.57 0.59 13.30
N ASP A 450 30.02 0.44 12.08
CA ASP A 450 30.03 -0.84 11.37
C ASP A 450 31.45 -1.39 11.13
N TYR A 451 32.44 -0.50 11.00
CA TYR A 451 33.86 -0.83 10.84
C TYR A 451 34.53 -1.30 12.15
N HIS A 452 33.94 -1.01 13.31
CA HIS A 452 34.44 -1.48 14.62
C HIS A 452 34.00 -2.93 14.90
N PHE A 453 32.94 -3.40 14.24
CA PHE A 453 32.31 -4.71 14.44
C PHE A 453 32.45 -5.64 13.21
N ASP A 454 33.56 -5.56 12.47
CA ASP A 454 33.75 -6.27 11.20
C ASP A 454 34.04 -7.79 11.43
N GLY A 455 32.99 -8.52 11.86
CA GLY A 455 32.97 -9.98 12.02
C GLY A 455 33.47 -10.53 13.37
N HIS A 456 33.80 -9.68 14.34
CA HIS A 456 34.37 -10.12 15.64
C HIS A 456 33.34 -10.56 16.70
N ASN A 457 32.12 -10.02 16.65
CA ASN A 457 31.02 -10.47 17.49
C ASN A 457 29.77 -10.65 16.63
N ILE A 458 29.40 -11.90 16.38
CA ILE A 458 28.27 -12.24 15.52
C ILE A 458 26.92 -11.95 16.20
N ASP A 459 26.86 -11.96 17.53
CA ASP A 459 25.64 -11.63 18.28
C ASP A 459 25.32 -10.13 18.16
N GLU A 460 26.34 -9.26 18.10
CA GLU A 460 26.18 -7.83 17.80
C GLU A 460 25.80 -7.55 16.34
N VAL A 461 26.06 -8.48 15.40
CA VAL A 461 25.60 -8.33 14.02
C VAL A 461 24.16 -8.82 13.86
N LEU A 462 23.81 -9.95 14.50
CA LEU A 462 22.53 -10.62 14.35
C LEU A 462 21.40 -10.05 15.22
N ASN A 463 21.69 -9.34 16.30
CA ASN A 463 20.69 -8.76 17.22
C ASN A 463 20.51 -7.25 17.09
N HIS A 464 21.15 -6.64 16.09
CA HIS A 464 21.12 -5.20 15.83
C HIS A 464 20.00 -4.83 14.85
N GLU A 465 19.39 -3.67 15.05
CA GLU A 465 18.39 -3.10 14.14
C GLU A 465 19.09 -2.09 13.21
N TYR A 466 19.04 -2.34 11.90
CA TYR A 466 19.64 -1.46 10.90
C TYR A 466 18.60 -0.51 10.32
N GLY A 467 18.93 0.78 10.21
CA GLY A 467 18.07 1.82 9.64
C GLY A 467 18.81 2.77 8.69
N TRP A 468 18.14 3.87 8.34
CA TRP A 468 18.70 4.99 7.58
C TRP A 468 19.38 6.01 8.51
N ASP A 469 20.36 6.75 8.00
CA ASP A 469 21.16 7.69 8.80
C ASP A 469 20.31 8.77 9.51
N ASN A 470 19.25 9.28 8.89
CA ASN A 470 18.35 10.28 9.48
C ASN A 470 17.50 9.78 10.66
N GLU A 471 17.57 8.48 10.95
CA GLU A 471 16.89 7.82 12.07
C GLU A 471 17.80 7.72 13.32
N SER A 472 19.07 8.12 13.22
CA SER A 472 20.10 7.85 14.23
C SER A 472 20.89 9.11 14.62
N PRO A 473 21.18 9.34 15.92
CA PRO A 473 20.89 8.49 17.08
C PRO A 473 19.47 8.67 17.64
N ALA A 474 19.14 7.89 18.67
CA ALA A 474 17.94 8.04 19.48
C ALA A 474 17.91 9.39 20.20
N ARG A 475 16.77 10.09 20.14
CA ARG A 475 16.57 11.42 20.75
C ARG A 475 15.27 11.49 21.55
N ALA A 476 15.38 11.76 22.85
CA ALA A 476 14.23 11.98 23.72
C ALA A 476 13.68 13.40 23.54
N ILE A 477 12.38 13.53 23.26
CA ILE A 477 11.70 14.81 23.06
C ILE A 477 10.44 14.93 23.94
N LYS A 478 10.06 16.18 24.24
CA LYS A 478 8.88 16.50 25.06
C LYS A 478 7.76 17.04 24.20
N VAL A 479 6.64 16.33 24.19
CA VAL A 479 5.40 16.71 23.50
C VAL A 479 4.48 17.40 24.51
N GLY A 480 3.92 18.55 24.12
CA GLY A 480 2.98 19.33 24.95
C GLY A 480 1.60 18.67 25.09
N ARG A 481 0.63 19.41 25.64
CA ARG A 481 -0.79 19.07 25.48
C ARG A 481 -1.31 19.69 24.20
N PHE A 482 -2.03 18.90 23.41
CA PHE A 482 -2.68 19.33 22.18
C PHE A 482 -3.97 18.55 21.95
N LYS A 483 -4.91 19.16 21.22
CA LYS A 483 -6.04 18.45 20.61
C LYS A 483 -5.63 17.99 19.21
N VAL A 484 -6.02 16.79 18.80
CA VAL A 484 -5.76 16.25 17.45
C VAL A 484 -7.01 15.59 16.87
N GLU A 485 -7.25 15.82 15.58
CA GLU A 485 -8.30 15.10 14.84
C GLU A 485 -7.85 13.65 14.62
N TRP A 486 -8.69 12.69 15.02
CA TRP A 486 -8.31 11.27 15.02
C TRP A 486 -8.30 10.65 13.60
N ARG A 487 -8.91 11.31 12.61
CA ARG A 487 -8.77 11.02 11.17
C ARG A 487 -7.86 12.05 10.49
N PRO A 488 -7.13 11.68 9.42
CA PRO A 488 -6.69 12.62 8.40
C PRO A 488 -7.87 13.30 7.69
N VAL A 489 -7.61 14.46 7.09
CA VAL A 489 -8.58 15.23 6.30
C VAL A 489 -9.03 14.41 5.09
N SER A 490 -10.34 14.29 4.88
CA SER A 490 -10.86 13.47 3.77
C SER A 490 -11.00 14.22 2.45
N ASN A 491 -11.13 13.47 1.34
CA ASN A 491 -11.41 14.06 0.02
C ASN A 491 -12.73 14.86 0.03
N GLY A 492 -13.77 14.41 0.75
CA GLY A 492 -15.04 15.12 0.86
C GLY A 492 -14.90 16.47 1.57
N GLU A 493 -14.20 16.48 2.71
CA GLU A 493 -13.95 17.69 3.50
C GLU A 493 -13.07 18.69 2.74
N PHE A 494 -12.00 18.22 2.10
CA PHE A 494 -11.12 19.07 1.30
C PHE A 494 -11.83 19.58 0.03
N ALA A 495 -12.71 18.79 -0.59
CA ALA A 495 -13.50 19.25 -1.74
C ALA A 495 -14.53 20.32 -1.37
N GLN A 496 -15.10 20.28 -0.16
CA GLN A 496 -15.95 21.36 0.35
C GLN A 496 -15.12 22.65 0.56
N TYR A 497 -13.97 22.55 1.22
CA TYR A 497 -13.04 23.67 1.42
C TYR A 497 -12.58 24.27 0.08
N TRP A 498 -12.13 23.44 -0.86
CA TRP A 498 -11.64 23.85 -2.18
C TRP A 498 -12.73 24.58 -2.99
N ARG A 499 -13.97 24.06 -3.02
CA ARG A 499 -15.10 24.74 -3.68
C ARG A 499 -15.42 26.11 -3.06
N GLN A 500 -15.28 26.25 -1.74
CA GLN A 500 -15.48 27.53 -1.03
C GLN A 500 -14.29 28.51 -1.18
N ASN A 501 -13.12 28.02 -1.59
CA ASN A 501 -11.86 28.77 -1.61
C ASN A 501 -11.15 28.70 -2.98
N GLN A 502 -11.91 28.56 -4.07
CA GLN A 502 -11.37 28.48 -5.43
C GLN A 502 -10.40 29.64 -5.73
N GLY A 503 -9.23 29.29 -6.25
CA GLY A 503 -8.15 30.24 -6.55
C GLY A 503 -7.25 30.60 -5.36
N LYS A 504 -7.51 30.11 -4.14
CA LYS A 504 -6.57 30.22 -3.00
C LYS A 504 -5.59 29.04 -2.89
N VAL A 505 -6.05 27.84 -3.24
CA VAL A 505 -5.27 26.60 -3.32
C VAL A 505 -5.50 25.92 -4.67
N PRO A 506 -4.51 25.20 -5.23
CA PRO A 506 -4.71 24.32 -6.37
C PRO A 506 -5.73 23.20 -6.08
N ALA A 507 -6.17 22.51 -7.13
CA ALA A 507 -6.81 21.21 -6.97
C ALA A 507 -5.71 20.13 -6.81
N PRO A 508 -5.88 19.16 -5.87
CA PRO A 508 -4.96 18.04 -5.69
C PRO A 508 -4.65 17.29 -6.98
N LYS A 509 -3.38 16.92 -7.22
CA LYS A 509 -2.99 16.10 -8.40
C LYS A 509 -3.44 14.65 -8.30
N SER A 510 -3.93 14.22 -7.14
CA SER A 510 -4.67 12.99 -6.95
C SER A 510 -6.07 13.02 -7.57
N TRP A 511 -6.60 14.20 -7.92
CA TRP A 511 -7.92 14.33 -8.52
C TRP A 511 -7.89 14.46 -10.05
N ILE A 512 -9.07 14.30 -10.64
CA ILE A 512 -9.45 14.68 -12.00
C ILE A 512 -10.71 15.55 -11.86
N LEU A 513 -10.76 16.64 -12.63
CA LEU A 513 -11.88 17.57 -12.63
C LEU A 513 -12.58 17.51 -13.99
N HIS A 514 -13.89 17.23 -13.99
CA HIS A 514 -14.74 17.37 -15.17
C HIS A 514 -15.67 18.55 -14.94
N GLY A 515 -15.62 19.54 -15.83
CA GLY A 515 -16.49 20.71 -15.78
C GLY A 515 -17.67 20.54 -16.73
N ASP A 516 -18.89 20.68 -16.22
CA ASP A 516 -20.08 20.76 -17.07
C ASP A 516 -20.28 22.19 -17.58
N GLU A 517 -20.16 22.39 -18.90
CA GLU A 517 -20.38 23.68 -19.55
C GLU A 517 -21.83 24.20 -19.43
N ALA A 518 -22.81 23.33 -19.12
CA ALA A 518 -24.22 23.70 -19.04
C ALA A 518 -24.66 24.18 -17.64
N THR A 519 -24.16 23.57 -16.57
CA THR A 519 -24.43 23.98 -15.17
C THR A 519 -23.34 24.85 -14.56
N GLY A 520 -22.09 24.72 -15.01
CA GLY A 520 -20.91 25.27 -14.36
C GLY A 520 -20.44 24.47 -13.14
N GLU A 521 -21.02 23.29 -12.88
CA GLU A 521 -20.58 22.40 -11.80
C GLU A 521 -19.29 21.67 -12.16
N ILE A 522 -18.54 21.27 -11.12
CA ILE A 522 -17.28 20.54 -11.25
C ILE A 522 -17.43 19.21 -10.53
N GLU A 523 -17.56 18.15 -11.33
CA GLU A 523 -17.44 16.77 -10.89
C GLU A 523 -15.96 16.47 -10.59
N ILE A 524 -15.75 15.61 -9.60
CA ILE A 524 -14.42 15.25 -9.09
C ILE A 524 -14.32 13.74 -9.09
N GLU A 525 -13.26 13.20 -9.67
CA GLU A 525 -12.85 11.81 -9.52
C GLU A 525 -11.48 11.74 -8.83
N VAL A 526 -11.24 10.69 -8.04
CA VAL A 526 -9.96 10.40 -7.39
C VAL A 526 -9.21 9.34 -8.19
N ARG A 527 -7.92 9.54 -8.42
CA ARG A 527 -7.05 8.62 -9.19
C ARG A 527 -6.69 7.40 -8.34
N THR A 528 -7.06 6.21 -8.80
CA THR A 528 -6.55 4.94 -8.29
C THR A 528 -5.73 4.21 -9.35
N ILE A 529 -5.07 3.12 -8.95
CA ILE A 529 -4.36 2.22 -9.88
C ILE A 529 -5.32 1.41 -10.77
N TYR A 530 -6.59 1.31 -10.39
CA TYR A 530 -7.65 0.67 -11.17
C TYR A 530 -8.35 1.64 -12.14
N GLY A 531 -8.06 2.94 -12.05
CA GLY A 531 -8.72 4.03 -12.80
C GLY A 531 -9.22 5.15 -11.88
N PRO A 532 -9.83 6.21 -12.44
CA PRO A 532 -10.64 7.17 -11.69
C PRO A 532 -11.77 6.48 -10.91
N VAL A 533 -12.11 7.02 -9.74
CA VAL A 533 -13.35 6.70 -9.02
C VAL A 533 -14.09 8.01 -8.69
N PRO A 534 -15.43 8.09 -8.85
CA PRO A 534 -16.19 9.28 -8.46
C PRO A 534 -15.95 9.68 -7.00
N LEU A 535 -15.92 10.98 -6.71
CA LEU A 535 -15.70 11.50 -5.35
C LEU A 535 -16.67 10.88 -4.33
N GLN A 536 -17.92 10.57 -4.71
CA GLN A 536 -18.88 9.90 -3.82
C GLN A 536 -18.33 8.58 -3.22
N ILE A 537 -17.54 7.82 -3.97
CA ILE A 537 -16.93 6.55 -3.53
C ILE A 537 -15.71 6.82 -2.63
N ALA A 538 -14.93 7.86 -2.93
CA ALA A 538 -13.66 8.17 -2.27
C ALA A 538 -13.75 9.27 -1.19
N HIS A 539 -14.95 9.78 -0.89
CA HIS A 539 -15.11 10.98 -0.05
C HIS A 539 -14.66 10.80 1.40
N THR A 540 -14.66 9.56 1.89
CA THR A 540 -14.21 9.15 3.23
C THR A 540 -12.70 8.89 3.32
N TRP A 541 -12.02 8.66 2.19
CA TRP A 541 -10.57 8.43 2.16
C TRP A 541 -9.81 9.74 2.43
N PRO A 542 -8.56 9.68 2.94
CA PRO A 542 -7.69 10.85 3.04
C PRO A 542 -7.51 11.55 1.69
N VAL A 543 -7.42 12.89 1.72
CA VAL A 543 -6.98 13.68 0.56
C VAL A 543 -5.45 13.55 0.40
N LEU A 544 -4.99 13.39 -0.84
CA LEU A 544 -3.58 13.30 -1.20
C LEU A 544 -3.14 14.57 -1.92
N THR A 545 -2.41 15.45 -1.24
CA THR A 545 -2.02 16.79 -1.75
C THR A 545 -0.81 17.37 -0.99
N ALA A 546 -0.32 18.54 -1.37
CA ALA A 546 0.87 19.16 -0.79
C ALA A 546 0.68 19.59 0.69
N TYR A 547 1.80 19.83 1.39
CA TYR A 547 1.81 20.41 2.75
C TYR A 547 1.07 21.75 2.75
N ASP A 548 1.39 22.65 1.81
CA ASP A 548 0.87 24.03 1.77
C ASP A 548 -0.66 24.06 1.66
N ASP A 549 -1.23 23.13 0.89
CA ASP A 549 -2.67 22.96 0.70
C ASP A 549 -3.38 22.57 2.01
N LEU A 550 -2.80 21.59 2.71
CA LEU A 550 -3.31 21.06 3.97
C LEU A 550 -3.05 22.01 5.15
N GLU A 551 -1.95 22.75 5.12
CA GLU A 551 -1.65 23.79 6.11
C GLU A 551 -2.63 24.97 5.96
N ALA A 552 -2.97 25.37 4.72
CA ALA A 552 -4.01 26.35 4.46
C ALA A 552 -5.41 25.86 4.93
N TYR A 553 -5.74 24.59 4.70
CA TYR A 553 -6.96 23.97 5.23
C TYR A 553 -6.97 23.95 6.77
N ALA A 554 -5.89 23.52 7.41
CA ALA A 554 -5.76 23.48 8.87
C ALA A 554 -5.92 24.88 9.49
N LYS A 555 -5.24 25.88 8.93
CA LYS A 555 -5.38 27.30 9.32
C LYS A 555 -6.80 27.81 9.14
N SER A 556 -7.54 27.36 8.11
CA SER A 556 -8.95 27.74 7.91
C SER A 556 -9.89 27.19 8.99
N LYS A 557 -9.53 26.07 9.64
CA LYS A 557 -10.24 25.49 10.80
C LYS A 557 -9.76 26.05 12.14
N GLY A 558 -8.78 26.97 12.16
CA GLY A 558 -8.17 27.48 13.39
C GLY A 558 -7.15 26.54 14.02
N GLY A 559 -6.68 25.52 13.30
CA GLY A 559 -5.63 24.60 13.71
C GLY A 559 -4.35 24.74 12.88
N ARG A 560 -3.47 23.75 13.01
CA ARG A 560 -2.17 23.64 12.30
C ARG A 560 -1.84 22.19 11.96
N MET A 561 -0.75 21.98 11.22
CA MET A 561 -0.17 20.65 11.00
C MET A 561 0.62 20.18 12.24
N PRO A 562 0.58 18.89 12.59
CA PRO A 562 1.31 18.33 13.74
C PRO A 562 2.83 18.43 13.54
N THR A 563 3.59 18.50 14.62
CA THR A 563 5.04 18.27 14.59
C THR A 563 5.37 16.76 14.49
N GLU A 564 6.61 16.41 14.13
CA GLU A 564 7.12 15.02 14.12
C GLU A 564 6.80 14.28 15.43
N GLY A 565 6.97 14.96 16.58
CA GLY A 565 6.68 14.39 17.90
C GLY A 565 5.19 14.21 18.20
N GLU A 566 4.35 15.17 17.82
CA GLU A 566 2.89 15.08 18.02
C GLU A 566 2.28 13.97 17.17
N LEU A 567 2.71 13.85 15.90
CA LEU A 567 2.23 12.80 15.01
C LEU A 567 2.78 11.43 15.43
N ARG A 568 4.06 11.30 15.80
CA ARG A 568 4.62 10.04 16.32
C ARG A 568 3.86 9.56 17.56
N LEU A 569 3.57 10.47 18.51
CA LEU A 569 2.76 10.14 19.70
C LEU A 569 1.36 9.62 19.33
N PHE A 570 0.68 10.23 18.35
CA PHE A 570 -0.61 9.72 17.85
C PHE A 570 -0.45 8.30 17.25
N LEU A 571 0.51 8.13 16.33
CA LEU A 571 0.74 6.87 15.61
C LEU A 571 1.16 5.71 16.55
N ASP A 572 1.83 6.02 17.67
CA ASP A 572 2.14 5.06 18.73
C ASP A 572 0.96 4.76 19.65
N THR A 573 0.13 5.75 19.97
CA THR A 573 -1.04 5.56 20.84
C THR A 573 -2.10 4.65 20.19
N TYR A 574 -2.18 4.65 18.85
CA TYR A 574 -3.21 3.93 18.09
C TYR A 574 -2.65 2.92 17.07
N GLU A 575 -1.39 2.50 17.24
CA GLU A 575 -0.70 1.41 16.52
C GLU A 575 -1.08 1.26 15.02
N VAL A 576 -0.76 2.28 14.22
CA VAL A 576 -1.17 2.38 12.79
C VAL A 576 -0.40 1.43 11.84
N GLY A 577 0.60 0.69 12.34
CA GLY A 577 1.45 -0.20 11.55
C GLY A 577 0.73 -1.44 10.97
N TYR A 578 1.43 -2.18 10.10
CA TYR A 578 0.87 -3.31 9.35
C TYR A 578 0.24 -4.39 10.24
N GLU A 579 0.93 -4.77 11.32
CA GLU A 579 0.45 -5.73 12.33
C GLU A 579 -0.76 -5.22 13.12
N GLY A 580 -0.90 -3.90 13.28
CA GLY A 580 -2.02 -3.23 13.94
C GLY A 580 -3.31 -3.17 13.12
N GLY A 581 -3.27 -3.63 11.87
CA GLY A 581 -4.37 -3.54 10.91
C GLY A 581 -4.25 -2.36 9.93
N GLY A 582 -3.11 -1.66 9.93
CA GLY A 582 -2.82 -0.59 8.97
C GLY A 582 -2.92 -1.02 7.50
N ASP A 583 -3.28 -0.08 6.62
CA ASP A 583 -3.29 -0.33 5.19
C ASP A 583 -1.93 0.01 4.58
N SER A 584 -1.07 -1.00 4.53
CA SER A 584 0.27 -0.98 3.92
C SER A 584 0.57 -2.34 3.28
N GLY A 585 1.72 -2.51 2.63
CA GLY A 585 2.10 -3.78 2.00
C GLY A 585 1.12 -4.29 0.93
N PHE A 586 0.45 -3.38 0.22
CA PHE A 586 -0.54 -3.65 -0.83
C PHE A 586 -1.82 -4.37 -0.32
N ARG A 587 -2.17 -4.20 0.96
CA ARG A 587 -3.36 -4.81 1.58
C ARG A 587 -4.66 -4.44 0.84
N ASN A 588 -4.82 -3.19 0.35
CA ASN A 588 -5.97 -2.80 -0.48
C ASN A 588 -5.65 -2.36 -1.93
N TRP A 589 -4.43 -1.93 -2.26
CA TRP A 589 -4.06 -1.28 -3.54
C TRP A 589 -4.74 0.08 -3.84
N HIS A 590 -5.45 0.64 -2.88
CA HIS A 590 -6.04 1.99 -2.90
C HIS A 590 -6.22 2.49 -1.46
N PRO A 591 -6.35 3.80 -1.22
CA PRO A 591 -6.70 4.33 0.10
C PRO A 591 -8.05 3.82 0.59
N VAL A 592 -8.29 3.89 1.89
CA VAL A 592 -9.53 3.44 2.55
C VAL A 592 -10.03 4.46 3.58
N CYS A 593 -11.25 4.28 4.10
CA CYS A 593 -11.76 5.10 5.21
C CYS A 593 -10.87 4.93 6.47
N PRO A 594 -10.37 6.00 7.08
CA PRO A 594 -9.54 5.92 8.29
C PRO A 594 -10.34 5.40 9.50
N THR A 595 -9.78 4.41 10.19
CA THR A 595 -10.41 3.76 11.36
C THR A 595 -9.62 3.93 12.66
N THR A 596 -8.31 4.19 12.59
CA THR A 596 -7.45 4.37 13.77
C THR A 596 -7.93 5.53 14.67
N GLY A 597 -7.84 5.37 16.00
CA GLY A 597 -8.29 6.36 16.96
C GLY A 597 -9.24 5.79 18.03
N PRO A 598 -9.84 6.64 18.89
CA PRO A 598 -10.60 6.21 20.07
C PRO A 598 -11.85 5.39 19.75
N ASN A 599 -12.38 5.53 18.54
CA ASN A 599 -13.61 4.88 18.09
C ASN A 599 -13.36 3.47 17.52
N SER A 600 -12.11 3.07 17.31
CA SER A 600 -11.77 1.74 16.80
C SER A 600 -11.80 0.66 17.90
N PRO A 601 -12.17 -0.59 17.60
CA PRO A 601 -11.94 -1.72 18.50
C PRO A 601 -10.46 -1.80 18.92
N SER A 602 -10.19 -1.65 20.21
CA SER A 602 -8.84 -1.53 20.81
C SER A 602 -7.98 -0.32 20.39
N GLY A 603 -8.57 0.67 19.70
CA GLY A 603 -7.88 1.87 19.21
C GLY A 603 -7.07 1.69 17.92
N LYS A 604 -6.62 0.46 17.64
CA LYS A 604 -5.80 0.11 16.48
C LYS A 604 -6.58 0.19 15.17
N GLY A 605 -5.90 0.48 14.05
CA GLY A 605 -6.54 0.53 12.74
C GLY A 605 -5.66 1.20 11.70
N THR A 606 -6.28 1.61 10.58
CA THR A 606 -5.60 2.31 9.50
C THR A 606 -5.86 3.82 9.58
N ASN A 607 -4.88 4.64 9.18
CA ASN A 607 -5.09 6.06 8.91
C ASN A 607 -5.69 6.32 7.51
N GLY A 608 -6.02 5.27 6.76
CA GLY A 608 -6.49 5.33 5.38
C GLY A 608 -5.43 4.95 4.34
N GLY A 609 -4.24 4.55 4.77
CA GLY A 609 -3.17 4.04 3.90
C GLY A 609 -2.34 5.14 3.25
N VAL A 610 -1.96 6.16 4.03
CA VAL A 610 -1.26 7.35 3.54
C VAL A 610 -0.13 7.77 4.49
N TRP A 611 0.95 8.34 3.94
CA TRP A 611 1.85 9.17 4.74
C TRP A 611 1.10 10.42 5.22
N GLU A 612 1.55 11.02 6.31
CA GLU A 612 0.94 12.22 6.88
C GLU A 612 2.00 13.31 7.10
N TRP A 613 1.72 14.49 6.56
CA TRP A 613 2.56 15.68 6.67
C TRP A 613 2.74 16.15 8.11
N THR A 614 3.96 16.55 8.45
CA THR A 614 4.27 17.32 9.67
C THR A 614 4.71 18.73 9.34
N SER A 615 4.65 19.64 10.32
CA SER A 615 5.25 20.98 10.30
C SER A 615 6.73 20.98 10.73
N THR A 616 7.40 19.84 10.69
CA THR A 616 8.80 19.68 11.09
C THR A 616 9.70 19.55 9.86
N PRO A 617 10.56 20.55 9.56
CA PRO A 617 11.47 20.49 8.43
C PRO A 617 12.40 19.29 8.51
N PHE A 618 12.69 18.67 7.38
CA PHE A 618 13.71 17.62 7.30
C PHE A 618 15.09 18.25 7.34
N GLN A 619 15.78 18.06 8.46
CA GLN A 619 17.08 18.64 8.77
C GLN A 619 17.87 17.71 9.71
N GLY A 620 19.18 17.92 9.77
CA GLY A 620 20.06 17.24 10.72
C GLY A 620 19.72 17.57 12.17
N HIS A 621 20.07 16.67 13.08
CA HIS A 621 19.89 16.83 14.53
C HIS A 621 21.17 16.49 15.29
N GLU A 622 21.17 16.75 16.60
CA GLU A 622 22.31 16.42 17.47
C GLU A 622 22.68 14.93 17.35
N GLY A 623 23.98 14.65 17.27
CA GLY A 623 24.55 13.32 17.16
C GLY A 623 24.46 12.63 15.79
N PHE A 624 23.75 13.19 14.80
CA PHE A 624 23.64 12.60 13.46
C PHE A 624 25.00 12.38 12.79
N VAL A 625 25.15 11.28 12.05
CA VAL A 625 26.32 10.96 11.22
C VAL A 625 25.85 10.41 9.87
N GLY A 626 26.17 11.10 8.78
CA GLY A 626 25.74 10.73 7.43
C GLY A 626 26.37 9.42 6.91
N THR A 627 25.63 8.72 6.05
CA THR A 627 26.08 7.47 5.41
C THR A 627 27.26 7.69 4.44
N ASN A 628 28.24 6.78 4.49
CA ASN A 628 29.34 6.64 3.52
C ASN A 628 29.02 5.55 2.48
N LEU A 629 28.16 4.58 2.78
CA LEU A 629 27.65 3.61 1.81
C LEU A 629 26.80 4.30 0.72
N PHE A 630 25.92 5.25 1.09
CA PHE A 630 25.04 5.99 0.18
C PHE A 630 25.09 7.51 0.43
N THR A 631 26.29 8.07 0.36
CA THR A 631 26.58 9.52 0.49
C THR A 631 25.53 10.41 -0.17
N GLY A 632 24.94 11.32 0.60
CA GLY A 632 23.91 12.26 0.14
C GLY A 632 22.47 11.76 0.29
N TYR A 633 22.21 10.57 0.86
CA TYR A 633 20.84 10.08 1.07
C TYR A 633 19.95 11.01 1.91
N SER A 634 20.51 11.61 2.98
CA SER A 634 19.77 12.54 3.85
C SER A 634 20.32 13.97 3.82
N GLU A 635 21.66 14.14 3.83
CA GLU A 635 22.29 15.47 3.97
C GLU A 635 22.00 16.41 2.78
N ASP A 636 21.85 15.88 1.56
CA ASP A 636 21.56 16.67 0.35
C ASP A 636 20.19 17.38 0.43
N PHE A 637 19.27 16.88 1.26
CA PHE A 637 17.89 17.36 1.37
C PHE A 637 17.66 18.33 2.55
N TRP A 638 18.73 18.77 3.24
CA TRP A 638 18.65 19.81 4.28
C TRP A 638 18.62 21.23 3.68
N ASP A 639 17.86 21.39 2.60
CA ASP A 639 17.74 22.61 1.79
C ASP A 639 16.71 23.62 2.34
N GLY A 640 15.96 23.24 3.38
CA GLY A 640 14.88 24.02 3.97
C GLY A 640 13.54 23.92 3.22
N LYS A 641 13.44 23.10 2.16
CA LYS A 641 12.22 22.86 1.38
C LYS A 641 11.47 21.60 1.83
N HIS A 642 12.18 20.65 2.43
CA HIS A 642 11.61 19.35 2.81
C HIS A 642 10.94 19.37 4.19
N GLN A 643 9.79 18.68 4.31
CA GLN A 643 9.09 18.39 5.57
C GLN A 643 9.12 16.89 5.86
N VAL A 644 9.17 16.52 7.14
CA VAL A 644 9.05 15.12 7.59
C VAL A 644 7.61 14.64 7.43
N VAL A 645 7.44 13.39 6.96
CA VAL A 645 6.14 12.70 6.86
C VAL A 645 6.22 11.33 7.54
N LEU A 646 5.18 10.94 8.29
CA LEU A 646 5.11 9.68 9.04
C LEU A 646 3.85 8.88 8.68
N GLY A 647 3.75 7.61 9.10
CA GLY A 647 2.49 6.84 9.06
C GLY A 647 2.38 5.75 8.00
N ALA A 648 3.17 5.83 6.92
CA ALA A 648 3.21 4.88 5.80
C ALA A 648 1.97 4.79 4.90
N SER A 649 2.18 4.52 3.61
CA SER A 649 1.10 4.39 2.61
C SER A 649 0.73 2.95 2.30
N TYR A 650 -0.36 2.76 1.55
CA TYR A 650 -0.81 1.44 1.09
C TYR A 650 0.20 0.70 0.18
N ALA A 651 1.23 1.38 -0.36
CA ALA A 651 2.35 0.74 -1.08
C ALA A 651 3.64 0.58 -0.25
N THR A 652 3.76 1.25 0.89
CA THR A 652 4.94 1.09 1.75
C THR A 652 5.03 -0.36 2.25
N ILE A 653 6.16 -1.04 2.05
CA ILE A 653 6.32 -2.45 2.47
C ILE A 653 6.31 -2.59 4.01
N PRO A 654 5.89 -3.73 4.59
CA PRO A 654 5.78 -3.90 6.05
C PRO A 654 7.07 -3.60 6.82
N ARG A 655 8.22 -3.95 6.25
CA ARG A 655 9.56 -3.59 6.76
C ARG A 655 9.73 -2.11 7.08
N LEU A 656 9.16 -1.22 6.27
CA LEU A 656 9.18 0.23 6.46
C LEU A 656 7.97 0.70 7.30
N SER A 657 6.77 0.20 7.03
CA SER A 657 5.55 0.66 7.71
C SER A 657 5.40 0.20 9.17
N SER A 658 6.11 -0.86 9.58
CA SER A 658 6.14 -1.36 10.95
C SER A 658 7.34 -0.84 11.76
N ARG A 659 8.35 -0.24 11.12
CA ARG A 659 9.58 0.25 11.77
C ARG A 659 9.38 1.70 12.23
N LYS A 660 9.16 1.88 13.55
CA LYS A 660 8.64 3.13 14.15
C LYS A 660 9.51 4.36 13.94
N THR A 661 10.81 4.15 13.73
CA THR A 661 11.84 5.17 13.57
C THR A 661 11.81 5.85 12.19
N VAL A 662 11.19 5.23 11.18
CA VAL A 662 11.28 5.64 9.77
C VAL A 662 10.75 7.05 9.55
N ARG A 663 11.58 7.91 8.96
CA ARG A 663 11.27 9.28 8.57
C ARG A 663 11.33 9.37 7.05
N ASN A 664 10.17 9.48 6.42
CA ASN A 664 10.08 9.83 5.00
C ASN A 664 10.02 11.37 4.88
N PHE A 665 10.37 11.94 3.74
CA PHE A 665 10.47 13.39 3.55
C PHE A 665 10.18 13.81 2.11
N TRP A 666 9.53 14.96 1.95
CA TRP A 666 9.14 15.52 0.64
C TRP A 666 9.19 17.04 0.68
N GLN A 667 9.47 17.70 -0.47
CA GLN A 667 9.35 19.15 -0.60
C GLN A 667 7.91 19.58 -0.27
N HIS A 668 7.71 20.66 0.49
CA HIS A 668 6.39 21.04 1.04
C HIS A 668 5.28 21.15 -0.03
N ASN A 669 5.63 21.64 -1.20
CA ASN A 669 4.76 21.81 -2.37
C ASN A 669 4.66 20.57 -3.29
N TYR A 670 5.33 19.44 -2.98
CA TYR A 670 5.38 18.25 -3.84
C TYR A 670 4.01 17.55 -3.91
N PRO A 671 3.33 17.53 -5.07
CA PRO A 671 1.88 17.28 -5.08
C PRO A 671 1.50 15.86 -5.52
N TYR A 672 2.48 14.97 -5.75
CA TYR A 672 2.26 13.65 -6.35
C TYR A 672 2.42 12.47 -5.40
N ALA A 673 3.13 12.64 -4.29
CA ALA A 673 3.35 11.58 -3.31
C ALA A 673 2.05 11.25 -2.54
N TRP A 674 1.96 10.05 -1.98
CA TRP A 674 0.78 9.60 -1.22
C TRP A 674 0.82 10.09 0.22
N VAL A 675 0.85 11.42 0.36
CA VAL A 675 0.84 12.14 1.64
C VAL A 675 -0.48 12.90 1.78
N GLY A 676 -1.18 12.65 2.89
CA GLY A 676 -2.28 13.46 3.40
C GLY A 676 -1.89 14.13 4.71
N GLY A 677 -2.83 14.36 5.63
CA GLY A 677 -2.51 14.83 6.96
C GLY A 677 -3.73 15.10 7.82
N ARG A 678 -3.51 15.36 9.11
CA ARG A 678 -4.54 15.67 10.11
C ARG A 678 -4.33 17.05 10.73
N VAL A 679 -5.40 17.65 11.26
CA VAL A 679 -5.32 18.93 11.98
C VAL A 679 -5.04 18.69 13.46
N VAL A 680 -4.17 19.52 14.04
CA VAL A 680 -4.01 19.67 15.49
C VAL A 680 -4.34 21.09 15.93
N TYR A 681 -4.70 21.25 17.19
CA TYR A 681 -5.02 22.52 17.82
C TYR A 681 -4.24 22.67 19.12
N ASP A 682 -3.61 23.82 19.29
CA ASP A 682 -2.91 24.19 20.53
C ASP A 682 -3.91 24.38 21.69
N MET A 683 -3.42 24.15 22.91
CA MET A 683 -4.21 24.43 24.12
C MET A 683 -4.05 25.90 24.51
N GLU A 684 -5.18 26.60 24.69
CA GLU A 684 -5.21 27.85 25.44
C GLU A 684 -4.83 27.58 26.91
N TYR A 685 -4.05 28.49 27.51
CA TYR A 685 -3.41 28.37 28.83
C TYR A 685 -4.15 29.13 29.95
#